data_AF-A0A954E4I5-F1
#
_entry.id   AF-A0A954E4I5-F1
#
_cell.length_a   1.000
_cell.length_b   1.000
_cell.length_c   1.000
_cell.angle_alpha   90.00
_cell.angle_beta   90.00
_cell.angle_gamma   90.00
#
_symmetry.space_group_name_H-M   'P 1'
#
loop_
_entity.id
_entity.type
_entity.pdbx_description
1 polymer ?
#
loop_
_entity_poly.entity_id
_entity_poly.type
_entity_poly.pdbx_seq_one_letter_code
_entity_poly.pdbx_strand_id
1 'polypeptide(L)'
;MPAETSLPTIDWTALRKELLLDDGKLELPANWKLPILPKTVTLFLKQANRPDENLRKLSQILEVDSHLTCELLKHVNSSAVGLRHKATNVHQALVTLGLRRSKMVLLTAAIQSSIQKFNSRLFDLHQFWADNLERGLFAREIAGEIQADLDLAFTGAMLQDFLLPVLSQWNLQRYIAYWQAREGIPSDLTDFEMKQFGVHHAQVAAACLLQWNVPDELICSVLCHHMRYEQLRQLGLLGSHVHAVAASSLLPVTIPQYRDVGVRVAEWDQADESFDLCDIAERVDAHYLHHETHGSDREPLVQRLERCLVSQFSMSCQGETLINRQIGNFILESRIGEGAMGTVYRARHTLLERPVAVKVLNGNKLTSLDIARFEREVRLSTRLTHPNTISIYDYGRTHDGLFYYVMEYVEGLTLKQLVQQIGPLPECRVIHILRQVCQSLQEAHALGIIHRDIKPENIIVSVRRGEGDFVTVLDFGLVAEDTNSGGAAADACISGTPLYMAPESINQPEISNPSCDLYALGAVGYYLLCGQPLFTGNDALDICLKQVSELPIAPSIKLKHPLAEDLECLIMSCLQKSPQKRPASVAQLATALEGCRAAGEWSGNSALNWWEQHATQPKATEVLPGEATVIVGCESTM
;
A
#
# COMPACT_ATOMS: atom_id res chain seq x y z
N MET A 1 38.93 -23.79 9.94
CA MET A 1 38.18 -23.25 11.10
C MET A 1 38.04 -21.76 10.87
N PRO A 2 36.84 -21.23 10.60
CA PRO A 2 36.64 -19.79 10.59
C PRO A 2 36.81 -19.28 12.02
N ALA A 3 37.48 -18.13 12.17
CA ALA A 3 37.72 -17.51 13.46
C ALA A 3 36.39 -17.06 14.08
N GLU A 4 36.14 -17.48 15.33
CA GLU A 4 35.11 -16.89 16.19
C GLU A 4 35.46 -15.43 16.45
N THR A 5 34.88 -14.51 15.67
CA THR A 5 34.80 -13.11 16.05
C THR A 5 33.78 -13.00 17.18
N SER A 6 34.26 -13.04 18.42
CA SER A 6 33.44 -12.76 19.60
C SER A 6 32.86 -11.35 19.48
N LEU A 7 31.53 -11.25 19.38
CA LEU A 7 30.81 -9.98 19.43
C LEU A 7 31.22 -9.20 20.70
N PRO A 8 31.41 -7.86 20.61
CA PRO A 8 31.77 -7.06 21.76
C PRO A 8 30.73 -7.20 22.88
N THR A 9 31.20 -7.44 24.11
CA THR A 9 30.32 -7.63 25.27
C THR A 9 29.74 -6.29 25.69
N ILE A 10 28.42 -6.12 25.57
CA ILE A 10 27.72 -4.87 25.89
C ILE A 10 27.69 -4.66 27.41
N ASP A 11 28.11 -3.49 27.89
CA ASP A 11 27.95 -3.08 29.29
C ASP A 11 26.55 -2.48 29.52
N TRP A 12 25.60 -3.35 29.86
CA TRP A 12 24.21 -2.96 30.11
C TRP A 12 24.04 -2.00 31.28
N THR A 13 24.91 -2.07 32.29
CA THR A 13 24.84 -1.17 33.45
C THR A 13 25.26 0.24 33.08
N ALA A 14 26.33 0.38 32.28
CA ALA A 14 26.76 1.67 31.76
C ALA A 14 25.68 2.28 30.85
N LEU A 15 25.15 1.50 29.91
CA LEU A 15 24.09 1.94 28.99
C LEU A 15 22.82 2.38 29.74
N ARG A 16 22.37 1.60 30.73
CA ARG A 16 21.23 1.97 31.57
C ARG A 16 21.45 3.32 32.26
N LYS A 17 22.65 3.55 32.83
CA LYS A 17 22.97 4.81 33.53
C LYS A 17 23.03 6.00 32.58
N GLU A 18 23.50 5.78 31.35
CA GLU A 18 23.53 6.81 30.31
C GLU A 18 22.11 7.21 29.89
N LEU A 19 21.23 6.23 29.66
CA LEU A 19 19.88 6.47 29.16
C LEU A 19 18.87 6.87 30.24
N LEU A 20 19.04 6.39 31.48
CA LEU A 20 18.17 6.66 32.62
C LEU A 20 18.93 7.46 33.69
N LEU A 21 19.17 8.74 33.38
CA LEU A 21 19.85 9.73 34.22
C LEU A 21 19.40 9.67 35.71
N ASP A 22 20.31 9.99 36.64
CA ASP A 22 20.08 10.07 38.09
C ASP A 22 19.60 8.77 38.80
N ASP A 23 20.12 7.60 38.37
CA ASP A 23 19.85 6.28 38.99
C ASP A 23 18.33 5.98 39.13
N GLY A 24 17.52 6.47 38.18
CA GLY A 24 16.07 6.23 38.15
C GLY A 24 15.22 7.15 39.04
N LYS A 25 15.79 8.25 39.56
CA LYS A 25 15.01 9.32 40.22
C LYS A 25 14.35 10.23 39.17
N LEU A 26 13.21 9.79 38.66
CA LEU A 26 12.37 10.61 37.79
C LEU A 26 11.48 11.53 38.62
N GLU A 27 11.41 12.82 38.25
CA GLU A 27 10.40 13.74 38.78
C GLU A 27 9.04 13.40 38.15
N LEU A 28 8.27 12.55 38.82
CA LEU A 28 6.95 12.16 38.36
C LEU A 28 5.88 13.15 38.86
N PRO A 29 4.81 13.38 38.07
CA PRO A 29 3.65 14.12 38.54
C PRO A 29 3.10 13.54 39.85
N ALA A 30 2.84 14.39 40.84
CA ALA A 30 2.49 13.96 42.21
C ALA A 30 1.20 13.11 42.31
N ASN A 31 0.36 13.13 41.28
CA ASN A 31 -0.88 12.36 41.20
C ASN A 31 -0.69 10.93 40.67
N TRP A 32 0.50 10.56 40.16
CA TRP A 32 0.73 9.25 39.58
C TRP A 32 1.01 8.20 40.67
N LYS A 33 0.21 7.14 40.69
CA LYS A 33 0.48 5.95 41.50
C LYS A 33 0.93 4.82 40.59
N LEU A 34 2.17 4.37 40.81
CA LEU A 34 2.79 3.30 40.05
C LEU A 34 2.49 1.93 40.69
N PRO A 35 2.52 0.84 39.91
CA PRO A 35 2.35 -0.51 40.44
C PRO A 35 3.46 -0.86 41.42
N ILE A 36 3.19 -1.83 42.30
CA ILE A 36 4.17 -2.40 43.23
C ILE A 36 4.20 -3.90 42.97
N LEU A 37 5.39 -4.44 42.72
CA LEU A 37 5.58 -5.87 42.51
C LEU A 37 5.23 -6.66 43.79
N PRO A 38 4.59 -7.84 43.69
CA PRO A 38 4.33 -8.69 44.86
C PRO A 38 5.63 -8.97 45.62
N LYS A 39 5.58 -8.83 46.95
CA LYS A 39 6.75 -9.03 47.83
C LYS A 39 7.43 -10.38 47.58
N THR A 40 6.65 -11.42 47.31
CA THR A 40 7.11 -12.77 46.96
C THR A 40 8.10 -12.76 45.79
N VAL A 41 7.80 -12.00 44.74
CA VAL A 41 8.61 -11.93 43.51
C VAL A 41 9.85 -11.09 43.74
N THR A 42 9.72 -9.95 44.42
CA THR A 42 10.88 -9.13 44.81
C THR A 42 11.87 -9.92 45.67
N LEU A 43 11.37 -10.71 46.64
CA LEU A 43 12.20 -11.58 47.46
C LEU A 43 12.84 -12.69 46.64
N PHE A 44 12.09 -13.33 45.75
CA PHE A 44 12.60 -14.36 44.84
C PHE A 44 13.73 -13.82 43.96
N LEU A 45 13.51 -12.70 43.26
CA LEU A 45 14.51 -12.08 42.37
C LEU A 45 15.79 -11.70 43.13
N LYS A 46 15.63 -11.12 44.34
CA LYS A 46 16.77 -10.75 45.20
C LYS A 46 17.58 -11.98 45.64
N GLN A 47 16.94 -13.07 46.01
CA GLN A 47 17.63 -14.29 46.44
C GLN A 47 18.23 -15.07 45.27
N ALA A 48 17.51 -15.16 44.15
CA ALA A 48 17.96 -15.88 42.97
C ALA A 48 19.13 -15.21 42.22
N ASN A 49 19.53 -13.99 42.60
CA ASN A 49 20.74 -13.32 42.12
C ASN A 49 22.00 -13.66 42.96
N ARG A 50 21.86 -14.46 44.03
CA ARG A 50 22.99 -14.90 44.85
C ARG A 50 23.59 -16.20 44.28
N PRO A 51 24.92 -16.32 44.17
CA PRO A 51 25.57 -17.45 43.50
C PRO A 51 25.35 -18.83 44.18
N ASP A 52 25.05 -18.86 45.48
CA ASP A 52 24.94 -20.12 46.27
C ASP A 52 23.51 -20.45 46.73
N GLU A 53 22.48 -19.83 46.14
CA GLU A 53 21.12 -19.97 46.66
C GLU A 53 20.47 -21.33 46.33
N ASN A 54 19.77 -21.91 47.30
CA ASN A 54 19.18 -23.25 47.18
C ASN A 54 17.80 -23.20 46.48
N LEU A 55 17.64 -23.94 45.38
CA LEU A 55 16.38 -24.06 44.63
C LEU A 55 15.17 -24.47 45.48
N ARG A 56 15.36 -25.22 46.58
CA ARG A 56 14.27 -25.57 47.51
C ARG A 56 13.80 -24.37 48.34
N LYS A 57 14.71 -23.46 48.71
CA LYS A 57 14.33 -22.22 49.41
C LYS A 57 13.60 -21.26 48.47
N LEU A 58 14.07 -21.19 47.22
CA LEU A 58 13.42 -20.40 46.17
C LEU A 58 12.03 -20.93 45.82
N SER A 59 11.81 -22.25 45.80
CA SER A 59 10.48 -22.82 45.58
C SER A 59 9.52 -22.49 46.73
N GLN A 60 10.00 -22.58 47.98
CA GLN A 60 9.19 -22.21 49.16
C GLN A 60 8.73 -20.76 49.15
N ILE A 61 9.53 -19.82 48.62
CA ILE A 61 9.11 -18.43 48.47
C ILE A 61 7.90 -18.35 47.55
N LEU A 62 7.96 -18.98 46.39
CA LEU A 62 6.90 -18.91 45.38
C LEU A 62 5.63 -19.66 45.78
N GLU A 63 5.76 -20.76 46.52
CA GLU A 63 4.63 -21.56 47.01
C GLU A 63 3.69 -20.77 47.96
N VAL A 64 4.16 -19.64 48.51
CA VAL A 64 3.32 -18.70 49.29
C VAL A 64 2.28 -17.99 48.40
N ASP A 65 2.57 -17.84 47.11
CA ASP A 65 1.69 -17.20 46.12
C ASP A 65 1.11 -18.25 45.18
N SER A 66 -0.14 -18.64 45.44
CA SER A 66 -0.83 -19.68 44.67
C SER A 66 -1.06 -19.28 43.21
N HIS A 67 -1.20 -17.99 42.92
CA HIS A 67 -1.39 -17.51 41.56
C HIS A 67 -0.10 -17.63 40.75
N LEU A 68 1.01 -17.12 41.28
CA LEU A 68 2.33 -17.22 40.62
C LEU A 68 2.79 -18.67 40.48
N THR A 69 2.50 -19.51 41.47
CA THR A 69 2.75 -20.96 41.40
C THR A 69 2.00 -21.59 40.24
N CYS A 70 0.72 -21.24 40.07
CA CYS A 70 -0.11 -21.74 38.98
C CYS A 70 0.42 -21.29 37.62
N GLU A 71 0.77 -20.01 37.47
CA GLU A 71 1.31 -19.48 36.20
C GLU A 71 2.65 -20.13 35.81
N LEU A 72 3.56 -20.31 36.78
CA LEU A 72 4.82 -21.01 36.53
C LEU A 72 4.59 -22.47 36.10
N LEU A 73 3.66 -23.16 36.75
CA LEU A 73 3.31 -24.55 36.43
C LEU A 73 2.57 -24.68 35.09
N LYS A 74 1.73 -23.72 34.71
CA LYS A 74 1.11 -23.65 33.39
C LYS A 74 2.17 -23.47 32.31
N HIS A 75 3.10 -22.53 32.52
CA HIS A 75 4.15 -22.23 31.55
C HIS A 75 5.09 -23.42 31.33
N VAL A 76 5.62 -24.03 32.40
CA VAL A 76 6.56 -25.17 32.29
C VAL A 76 5.91 -26.40 31.64
N ASN A 77 4.60 -26.56 31.79
CA ASN A 77 3.83 -27.67 31.23
C ASN A 77 3.19 -27.35 29.87
N SER A 78 3.49 -26.18 29.30
CA SER A 78 3.03 -25.83 27.96
C SER A 78 3.69 -26.73 26.92
N SER A 79 3.02 -26.90 25.79
CA SER A 79 3.55 -27.65 24.63
C SER A 79 4.88 -27.07 24.13
N ALA A 80 5.13 -25.78 24.35
CA ALA A 80 6.38 -25.10 23.99
C ALA A 80 7.62 -25.65 24.73
N VAL A 81 7.46 -26.20 25.94
CA VAL A 81 8.58 -26.78 26.72
C VAL A 81 8.77 -28.27 26.38
N GLY A 82 7.75 -28.93 25.82
CA GLY A 82 7.88 -30.29 25.26
C GLY A 82 8.15 -31.40 26.28
N LEU A 83 7.68 -31.25 27.54
CA LEU A 83 7.95 -32.24 28.58
C LEU A 83 7.17 -33.55 28.37
N ARG A 84 7.87 -34.68 28.49
CA ARG A 84 7.26 -36.02 28.50
C ARG A 84 6.36 -36.26 29.73
N HIS A 85 6.71 -35.64 30.86
CA HIS A 85 5.94 -35.72 32.10
C HIS A 85 5.75 -34.31 32.68
N LYS A 86 4.53 -33.99 33.11
CA LYS A 86 4.21 -32.68 33.66
C LYS A 86 4.93 -32.45 34.99
N ALA A 87 5.53 -31.26 35.16
CA ALA A 87 6.01 -30.79 36.45
C ALA A 87 4.81 -30.57 37.39
N THR A 88 4.88 -31.13 38.60
CA THR A 88 3.76 -31.13 39.56
C THR A 88 3.95 -30.15 40.71
N ASN A 89 5.15 -29.59 40.88
CA ASN A 89 5.48 -28.63 41.92
C ASN A 89 6.49 -27.58 41.44
N VAL A 90 6.59 -26.48 42.18
CA VAL A 90 7.44 -25.34 41.84
C VAL A 90 8.91 -25.75 41.73
N HIS A 91 9.39 -26.62 42.62
CA HIS A 91 10.78 -27.07 42.58
C HIS A 91 11.13 -27.78 41.26
N GLN A 92 10.28 -28.71 40.80
CA GLN A 92 10.42 -29.34 39.49
C GLN A 92 10.37 -28.32 38.36
N ALA A 93 9.48 -27.33 38.44
CA ALA A 93 9.39 -26.28 37.43
C ALA A 93 10.69 -25.45 37.35
N LEU A 94 11.26 -25.06 38.50
CA LEU A 94 12.51 -24.30 38.59
C LEU A 94 13.71 -25.09 38.06
N VAL A 95 13.76 -26.40 38.31
CA VAL A 95 14.81 -27.29 37.79
C VAL A 95 14.69 -27.42 36.26
N THR A 96 13.48 -27.63 35.76
CA THR A 96 13.24 -27.84 34.33
C THR A 96 13.47 -26.58 33.49
N LEU A 97 12.98 -25.43 33.94
CA LEU A 97 13.16 -24.16 33.22
C LEU A 97 14.56 -23.56 33.47
N GLY A 98 15.20 -23.93 34.58
CA GLY A 98 16.36 -23.22 35.09
C GLY A 98 15.99 -21.87 35.71
N LEU A 99 16.90 -21.31 36.51
CA LEU A 99 16.64 -20.06 37.25
C LEU A 99 16.38 -18.87 36.34
N ARG A 100 17.10 -18.77 35.22
CA ARG A 100 17.02 -17.62 34.32
C ARG A 100 15.62 -17.50 33.69
N ARG A 101 15.12 -18.54 33.03
CA ARG A 101 13.76 -18.57 32.46
C ARG A 101 12.69 -18.45 33.52
N SER A 102 12.89 -19.09 34.68
CA SER A 102 11.94 -18.96 35.80
C SER A 102 11.78 -17.51 36.25
N LYS A 103 12.87 -16.74 36.37
CA LYS A 103 12.80 -15.30 36.69
C LYS A 103 11.96 -14.52 35.68
N MET A 104 12.13 -14.80 34.39
CA MET A 104 11.43 -14.10 33.32
C MET A 104 9.93 -14.38 33.32
N VAL A 105 9.53 -15.66 33.42
CA VAL A 105 8.12 -16.07 33.50
C VAL A 105 7.43 -15.45 34.71
N LEU A 106 8.09 -15.50 35.87
CA LEU A 106 7.55 -14.94 37.11
C LEU A 106 7.43 -13.42 37.06
N LEU A 107 8.41 -12.75 36.45
CA LEU A 107 8.39 -11.29 36.29
C LEU A 107 7.20 -10.87 35.43
N THR A 108 7.00 -11.50 34.27
CA THR A 108 5.87 -11.20 33.38
C THR A 108 4.53 -11.45 34.08
N ALA A 109 4.33 -12.62 34.70
CA ALA A 109 3.09 -12.95 35.41
C ALA A 109 2.80 -11.98 36.58
N ALA A 110 3.84 -11.61 37.34
CA ALA A 110 3.72 -10.71 38.47
C ALA A 110 3.35 -9.28 38.05
N ILE A 111 3.95 -8.79 36.96
CA ILE A 111 3.65 -7.47 36.39
C ILE A 111 2.21 -7.46 35.85
N GLN A 112 1.80 -8.49 35.09
CA GLN A 112 0.43 -8.65 34.61
C GLN A 112 -0.59 -8.56 35.75
N SER A 113 -0.40 -9.35 36.82
CA SER A 113 -1.27 -9.34 37.99
C SER A 113 -1.28 -7.99 38.73
N SER A 114 -0.15 -7.28 38.74
CA SER A 114 -0.04 -5.96 39.37
C SER A 114 -0.80 -4.89 38.60
N ILE A 115 -0.79 -4.97 37.27
CA ILE A 115 -1.47 -4.01 36.37
C ILE A 115 -2.97 -4.26 36.31
N GLN A 116 -3.44 -5.52 36.45
CA GLN A 116 -4.87 -5.84 36.49
C GLN A 116 -5.67 -5.04 37.53
N LYS A 117 -5.00 -4.52 38.57
CA LYS A 117 -5.63 -3.68 39.61
C LYS A 117 -5.92 -2.25 39.12
N PHE A 118 -5.31 -1.83 38.03
CA PHE A 118 -5.47 -0.53 37.42
C PHE A 118 -6.50 -0.67 36.29
N ASN A 119 -7.77 -0.40 36.62
CA ASN A 119 -8.90 -0.43 35.69
C ASN A 119 -8.75 0.67 34.63
N SER A 120 -7.98 0.41 33.58
CA SER A 120 -7.88 1.34 32.45
C SER A 120 -9.22 1.45 31.72
N ARG A 121 -9.64 2.67 31.41
CA ARG A 121 -10.82 2.94 30.58
C ARG A 121 -10.51 2.95 29.08
N LEU A 122 -9.24 2.82 28.76
CA LEU A 122 -8.68 3.11 27.46
C LEU A 122 -8.07 1.87 26.82
N PHE A 123 -7.54 0.97 27.66
CA PHE A 123 -7.01 -0.32 27.26
C PHE A 123 -7.96 -1.42 27.73
N ASP A 124 -8.40 -2.27 26.82
CA ASP A 124 -8.84 -3.61 27.19
C ASP A 124 -7.60 -4.40 27.59
N LEU A 125 -7.48 -4.73 28.88
CA LEU A 125 -6.30 -5.41 29.41
C LEU A 125 -6.11 -6.82 28.80
N HIS A 126 -7.19 -7.50 28.41
CA HIS A 126 -7.07 -8.79 27.75
C HIS A 126 -6.44 -8.63 26.36
N GLN A 127 -6.97 -7.70 25.56
CA GLN A 127 -6.43 -7.41 24.22
C GLN A 127 -5.00 -6.85 24.28
N PHE A 128 -4.71 -5.98 25.26
CA PHE A 128 -3.38 -5.43 25.48
C PHE A 128 -2.32 -6.51 25.74
N TRP A 129 -2.64 -7.50 26.57
CA TRP A 129 -1.70 -8.61 26.82
C TRP A 129 -1.61 -9.59 25.65
N ALA A 130 -2.67 -9.74 24.84
CA ALA A 130 -2.61 -10.49 23.59
C ALA A 130 -1.69 -9.81 22.57
N ASP A 131 -1.79 -8.49 22.41
CA ASP A 131 -0.91 -7.68 21.56
C ASP A 131 0.57 -7.80 22.01
N ASN A 132 0.84 -7.76 23.33
CA ASN A 132 2.19 -7.93 23.85
C ASN A 132 2.72 -9.37 23.71
N LEU A 133 1.86 -10.39 23.78
CA LEU A 133 2.26 -11.77 23.51
C LEU A 133 2.71 -11.95 22.06
N GLU A 134 1.97 -11.35 21.12
CA GLU A 134 2.30 -11.37 19.70
C GLU A 134 3.65 -10.71 19.43
N ARG A 135 3.90 -9.55 20.06
CA ARG A 135 5.22 -8.88 20.05
C ARG A 135 6.31 -9.73 20.69
N GLY A 136 6.02 -10.39 21.80
CA GLY A 136 6.93 -11.33 22.46
C GLY A 136 7.38 -12.46 21.54
N LEU A 137 6.43 -13.12 20.88
CA LEU A 137 6.70 -14.19 19.92
C LEU A 137 7.51 -13.66 18.73
N PHE A 138 7.12 -12.51 18.18
CA PHE A 138 7.83 -11.87 17.07
C PHE A 138 9.27 -11.51 17.40
N ALA A 139 9.51 -10.87 18.56
CA ALA A 139 10.86 -10.58 19.05
C ALA A 139 11.69 -11.85 19.26
N ARG A 140 11.06 -12.95 19.70
CA ARG A 140 11.75 -14.22 19.88
C ARG A 140 12.21 -14.83 18.55
N GLU A 141 11.36 -14.77 17.52
CA GLU A 141 11.72 -15.25 16.19
C GLU A 141 12.85 -14.41 15.57
N ILE A 142 12.78 -13.07 15.66
CA ILE A 142 13.89 -12.18 15.25
C ILE A 142 15.19 -12.52 15.97
N ALA A 143 15.13 -12.69 17.30
CA ALA A 143 16.30 -13.05 18.09
C ALA A 143 16.91 -14.38 17.64
N GLY A 144 16.11 -15.31 17.11
CA GLY A 144 16.59 -16.55 16.51
C GLY A 144 17.42 -16.31 15.25
N GLU A 145 16.94 -15.45 14.34
CA GLU A 145 17.63 -15.13 13.08
C GLU A 145 18.96 -14.40 13.34
N ILE A 146 18.96 -13.43 14.26
CA ILE A 146 20.17 -12.65 14.60
C ILE A 146 21.07 -13.31 15.65
N GLN A 147 20.74 -14.54 16.08
CA GLN A 147 21.48 -15.30 17.10
C GLN A 147 21.62 -14.57 18.46
N ALA A 148 20.60 -13.81 18.84
CA ALA A 148 20.50 -13.11 20.11
C ALA A 148 19.80 -13.96 21.19
N ASP A 149 19.71 -13.38 22.40
CA ASP A 149 19.07 -14.05 23.53
C ASP A 149 17.54 -14.08 23.41
N LEU A 150 17.01 -15.27 23.10
CA LEU A 150 15.57 -15.52 22.89
C LEU A 150 14.71 -15.16 24.11
N ASP A 151 15.16 -15.51 25.32
CA ASP A 151 14.38 -15.34 26.54
C ASP A 151 14.31 -13.87 26.95
N LEU A 152 15.41 -13.13 26.79
CA LEU A 152 15.44 -11.67 27.00
C LEU A 152 14.65 -10.91 25.96
N ALA A 153 14.69 -11.32 24.68
CA ALA A 153 13.93 -10.69 23.61
C ALA A 153 12.41 -10.86 23.85
N PHE A 154 11.96 -12.09 24.10
CA PHE A 154 10.56 -12.37 24.41
C PHE A 154 10.08 -11.59 25.63
N THR A 155 10.85 -11.61 26.72
CA THR A 155 10.46 -10.96 27.98
C THR A 155 10.50 -9.44 27.86
N GLY A 156 11.48 -8.89 27.13
CA GLY A 156 11.58 -7.46 26.87
C GLY A 156 10.37 -6.95 26.12
N ALA A 157 9.98 -7.63 25.04
CA ALA A 157 8.82 -7.27 24.23
C ALA A 157 7.49 -7.43 24.99
N MET A 158 7.35 -8.46 25.84
CA MET A 158 6.20 -8.60 26.75
C MET A 158 6.04 -7.41 27.70
N LEU A 159 7.15 -6.78 28.10
CA LEU A 159 7.19 -5.73 29.12
C LEU A 159 7.36 -4.32 28.55
N GLN A 160 7.61 -4.13 27.26
CA GLN A 160 8.01 -2.82 26.73
C GLN A 160 6.97 -1.71 26.98
N ASP A 161 5.69 -2.06 27.04
CA ASP A 161 4.57 -1.12 27.19
C ASP A 161 3.76 -1.25 28.48
N PHE A 162 4.19 -2.06 29.45
CA PHE A 162 3.34 -2.51 30.57
C PHE A 162 2.73 -1.36 31.40
N LEU A 163 3.34 -0.17 31.39
CA LEU A 163 2.84 0.99 32.13
C LEU A 163 1.78 1.82 31.39
N LEU A 164 1.59 1.68 30.08
CA LEU A 164 0.62 2.49 29.33
C LEU A 164 -0.81 2.40 29.93
N PRO A 165 -1.34 1.22 30.32
CA PRO A 165 -2.64 1.13 30.98
C PRO A 165 -2.71 1.88 32.32
N VAL A 166 -1.60 1.96 33.05
CA VAL A 166 -1.51 2.68 34.34
C VAL A 166 -1.43 4.19 34.12
N LEU A 167 -0.57 4.65 33.22
CA LEU A 167 -0.36 6.08 32.97
C LEU A 167 -1.57 6.75 32.32
N SER A 168 -2.26 6.02 31.44
CA SER A 168 -3.50 6.47 30.81
C SER A 168 -4.65 6.66 31.79
N GLN A 169 -4.69 5.90 32.89
CA GLN A 169 -5.70 6.08 33.93
C GLN A 169 -5.62 7.48 34.58
N TRP A 170 -4.40 7.98 34.80
CA TRP A 170 -4.16 9.26 35.48
C TRP A 170 -4.33 10.47 34.56
N ASN A 171 -4.20 10.29 33.24
CA ASN A 171 -4.24 11.38 32.27
C ASN A 171 -5.16 11.08 31.07
N LEU A 172 -6.27 10.38 31.33
CA LEU A 172 -7.17 9.83 30.29
C LEU A 172 -7.56 10.85 29.22
N GLN A 173 -7.95 12.07 29.61
CA GLN A 173 -8.36 13.11 28.67
C GLN A 173 -7.24 13.53 27.72
N ARG A 174 -5.99 13.56 28.19
CA ARG A 174 -4.82 13.92 27.36
C ARG A 174 -4.51 12.83 26.34
N TYR A 175 -4.53 11.56 26.74
CA TYR A 175 -4.34 10.43 25.82
C TYR A 175 -5.49 10.30 24.80
N ILE A 176 -6.74 10.52 25.23
CA ILE A 176 -7.90 10.56 24.30
C ILE A 176 -7.71 11.69 23.28
N ALA A 177 -7.33 12.89 23.74
CA ALA A 177 -7.08 14.02 22.84
C ALA A 177 -5.97 13.72 21.83
N TYR A 178 -4.89 13.05 22.26
CA TYR A 178 -3.84 12.59 21.36
C TYR A 178 -4.40 11.67 20.26
N TRP A 179 -5.13 10.59 20.61
CA TRP A 179 -5.64 9.66 19.60
C TRP A 179 -6.81 10.21 18.76
N GLN A 180 -7.55 11.20 19.26
CA GLN A 180 -8.62 11.86 18.51
C GLN A 180 -8.12 12.96 17.56
N ALA A 181 -6.99 13.59 17.85
CA ALA A 181 -6.38 14.57 16.96
C ALA A 181 -5.87 13.86 15.68
N ARG A 182 -6.68 13.94 14.62
CA ARG A 182 -6.35 13.46 13.27
C ARG A 182 -5.73 14.55 12.38
N GLU A 183 -5.81 15.82 12.77
CA GLU A 183 -5.20 16.94 12.03
C GLU A 183 -4.46 17.88 13.01
N GLY A 184 -3.11 17.87 12.95
CA GLY A 184 -2.26 18.83 13.67
C GLY A 184 -1.03 18.23 14.35
N ILE A 185 0.15 18.70 13.91
CA ILE A 185 1.54 18.43 14.33
C ILE A 185 1.87 16.94 14.62
N PRO A 186 2.57 16.25 13.70
CA PRO A 186 2.82 14.81 13.79
C PRO A 186 3.91 14.54 14.84
N SER A 187 3.58 13.90 15.95
CA SER A 187 4.60 13.38 16.86
C SER A 187 4.16 12.05 17.44
N ASP A 188 5.10 11.13 17.60
CA ASP A 188 4.86 9.81 18.17
C ASP A 188 4.46 9.90 19.65
N LEU A 189 3.95 8.81 20.21
CA LEU A 189 3.44 8.79 21.58
C LEU A 189 4.50 9.25 22.60
N THR A 190 5.74 8.82 22.44
CA THR A 190 6.86 9.21 23.31
C THR A 190 7.14 10.71 23.26
N ASP A 191 7.09 11.32 22.08
CA ASP A 191 7.29 12.77 21.90
C ASP A 191 6.16 13.58 22.53
N PHE A 192 4.92 13.10 22.36
CA PHE A 192 3.76 13.67 23.01
C PHE A 192 3.90 13.60 24.54
N GLU A 193 4.25 12.45 25.09
CA GLU A 193 4.42 12.27 26.53
C GLU A 193 5.54 13.15 27.08
N MET A 194 6.69 13.24 26.41
CA MET A 194 7.77 14.14 26.77
C MET A 194 7.32 15.60 26.80
N LYS A 195 6.56 16.06 25.80
CA LYS A 195 6.04 17.44 25.76
C LYS A 195 5.00 17.71 26.85
N GLN A 196 4.16 16.72 27.18
CA GLN A 196 3.03 16.92 28.09
C GLN A 196 3.36 16.65 29.57
N PHE A 197 4.32 15.77 29.82
CA PHE A 197 4.63 15.25 31.16
C PHE A 197 6.11 15.38 31.53
N GLY A 198 7.00 15.71 30.59
CA GLY A 198 8.46 15.77 30.82
C GLY A 198 9.15 14.40 30.90
N VAL A 199 8.37 13.31 30.85
CA VAL A 199 8.82 11.91 30.86
C VAL A 199 7.95 11.10 29.91
N HIS A 200 8.52 10.05 29.30
CA HIS A 200 7.76 9.08 28.50
C HIS A 200 7.62 7.73 29.22
N HIS A 201 6.63 6.94 28.83
CA HIS A 201 6.25 5.70 29.52
C HIS A 201 7.41 4.72 29.68
N ALA A 202 8.28 4.57 28.67
CA ALA A 202 9.42 3.66 28.72
C ALA A 202 10.45 4.04 29.80
N GLN A 203 10.70 5.34 30.04
CA GLN A 203 11.54 5.81 31.15
C GLN A 203 10.94 5.46 32.51
N VAL A 204 9.63 5.69 32.66
CA VAL A 204 8.92 5.40 33.91
C VAL A 204 8.90 3.89 34.18
N ALA A 205 8.74 3.08 33.13
CA ALA A 205 8.77 1.63 33.21
C ALA A 205 10.15 1.13 33.65
N ALA A 206 11.20 1.67 33.03
CA ALA A 206 12.59 1.37 33.40
C ALA A 206 12.91 1.73 34.85
N ALA A 207 12.45 2.88 35.34
CA ALA A 207 12.61 3.27 36.75
C ALA A 207 11.88 2.31 37.70
N CYS A 208 10.68 1.82 37.34
CA CYS A 208 9.98 0.79 38.13
C CYS A 208 10.77 -0.52 38.15
N LEU A 209 11.23 -0.98 36.99
CA LEU A 209 12.01 -2.21 36.86
C LEU A 209 13.32 -2.14 37.66
N LEU A 210 13.98 -0.97 37.66
CA LEU A 210 15.18 -0.72 38.47
C LEU A 210 14.87 -0.83 39.98
N GLN A 211 13.78 -0.22 40.45
CA GLN A 211 13.34 -0.35 41.85
C GLN A 211 12.98 -1.78 42.23
N TRP A 212 12.53 -2.59 41.27
CA TRP A 212 12.23 -4.01 41.46
C TRP A 212 13.45 -4.92 41.29
N ASN A 213 14.64 -4.35 41.10
CA ASN A 213 15.91 -5.07 40.96
C ASN A 213 15.92 -6.06 39.79
N VAL A 214 15.30 -5.64 38.68
CA VAL A 214 15.31 -6.36 37.39
C VAL A 214 16.68 -6.18 36.72
N PRO A 215 17.21 -7.19 36.00
CA PRO A 215 18.51 -7.07 35.32
C PRO A 215 18.58 -5.92 34.30
N ASP A 216 19.74 -5.26 34.23
CA ASP A 216 19.96 -4.08 33.38
C ASP A 216 19.76 -4.35 31.89
N GLU A 217 20.12 -5.54 31.43
CA GLU A 217 19.88 -6.01 30.06
C GLU A 217 18.39 -6.00 29.69
N LEU A 218 17.50 -6.34 30.63
CA LEU A 218 16.05 -6.30 30.41
C LEU A 218 15.49 -4.88 30.57
N ILE A 219 16.06 -4.08 31.48
CA ILE A 219 15.72 -2.65 31.61
C ILE A 219 16.05 -1.92 30.31
N CYS A 220 17.21 -2.20 29.70
CA CYS A 220 17.62 -1.60 28.43
C CYS A 220 16.71 -2.00 27.27
N SER A 221 16.19 -3.25 27.25
CA SER A 221 15.15 -3.64 26.29
C SER A 221 13.94 -2.72 26.35
N VAL A 222 13.46 -2.43 27.55
CA VAL A 222 12.30 -1.56 27.76
C VAL A 222 12.65 -0.09 27.48
N LEU A 223 13.85 0.38 27.82
CA LEU A 223 14.26 1.76 27.53
C LEU A 223 14.38 2.05 26.03
N CYS A 224 14.93 1.11 25.28
CA CYS A 224 15.36 1.35 23.90
C CYS A 224 14.32 0.94 22.85
N HIS A 225 13.16 0.38 23.23
CA HIS A 225 12.24 -0.21 22.27
C HIS A 225 11.66 0.78 21.23
N HIS A 226 11.64 2.08 21.52
CA HIS A 226 11.23 3.14 20.57
C HIS A 226 12.37 3.65 19.67
N MET A 227 13.61 3.22 19.90
CA MET A 227 14.77 3.68 19.14
C MET A 227 14.73 3.18 17.69
N ARG A 228 15.15 4.05 16.78
CA ARG A 228 15.27 3.71 15.35
C ARG A 228 16.51 2.85 15.09
N TYR A 229 16.52 2.18 13.94
CA TYR A 229 17.61 1.31 13.52
C TYR A 229 18.99 1.98 13.63
N GLU A 230 19.13 3.20 13.10
CA GLU A 230 20.40 3.95 13.15
C GLU A 230 20.81 4.36 14.59
N GLN A 231 19.85 4.59 15.49
CA GLN A 231 20.17 4.88 16.90
C GLN A 231 20.72 3.62 17.59
N LEU A 232 20.12 2.46 17.33
CA LEU A 232 20.62 1.18 17.84
C LEU A 232 22.00 0.85 17.26
N ARG A 233 22.23 1.16 15.98
CA ARG A 233 23.53 1.03 15.33
C ARG A 233 24.61 1.87 16.00
N GLN A 234 24.32 3.14 16.28
CA GLN A 234 25.25 4.06 16.96
C GLN A 234 25.62 3.59 18.36
N LEU A 235 24.67 2.99 19.08
CA LEU A 235 24.88 2.43 20.42
C LEU A 235 25.48 1.01 20.41
N GLY A 236 25.73 0.42 19.24
CA GLY A 236 26.27 -0.93 19.11
C GLY A 236 25.31 -2.03 19.58
N LEU A 237 24.01 -1.81 19.47
CA LEU A 237 22.96 -2.71 19.95
C LEU A 237 22.39 -3.63 18.88
N LEU A 238 22.78 -3.47 17.61
CA LEU A 238 22.37 -4.39 16.54
C LEU A 238 22.87 -5.80 16.81
N GLY A 239 22.06 -6.82 16.51
CA GLY A 239 22.38 -8.22 16.84
C GLY A 239 22.16 -8.60 18.32
N SER A 240 21.65 -7.69 19.16
CA SER A 240 21.31 -8.00 20.56
C SER A 240 19.82 -8.28 20.74
N HIS A 241 19.40 -8.73 21.93
CA HIS A 241 17.98 -8.88 22.25
C HIS A 241 17.21 -7.55 22.23
N VAL A 242 17.90 -6.42 22.43
CA VAL A 242 17.29 -5.07 22.35
C VAL A 242 16.90 -4.73 20.91
N HIS A 243 17.69 -5.16 19.93
CA HIS A 243 17.36 -5.04 18.51
C HIS A 243 16.01 -5.71 18.23
N ALA A 244 15.85 -6.96 18.65
CA ALA A 244 14.63 -7.72 18.40
C ALA A 244 13.39 -7.11 19.10
N VAL A 245 13.58 -6.57 20.31
CA VAL A 245 12.50 -5.88 21.05
C VAL A 245 12.08 -4.61 20.32
N ALA A 246 13.04 -3.79 19.89
CA ALA A 246 12.74 -2.56 19.15
C ALA A 246 12.03 -2.83 17.81
N ALA A 247 12.43 -3.87 17.07
CA ALA A 247 11.71 -4.31 15.87
C ALA A 247 10.25 -4.69 16.18
N SER A 248 10.02 -5.46 17.25
CA SER A 248 8.68 -5.90 17.65
C SER A 248 7.76 -4.74 18.08
N SER A 249 8.33 -3.61 18.51
CA SER A 249 7.54 -2.43 18.88
C SER A 249 6.74 -1.89 17.69
N LEU A 250 7.24 -2.09 16.47
CA LEU A 250 6.66 -1.61 15.21
C LEU A 250 5.42 -2.39 14.78
N LEU A 251 5.08 -3.49 15.45
CA LEU A 251 3.90 -4.27 15.08
C LEU A 251 2.62 -3.42 15.24
N PRO A 252 1.70 -3.51 14.27
CA PRO A 252 0.39 -2.85 14.34
C PRO A 252 -0.46 -3.48 15.44
N VAL A 253 -0.51 -2.79 16.58
CA VAL A 253 -1.31 -3.14 17.75
C VAL A 253 -2.57 -2.29 17.84
N THR A 254 -3.51 -2.70 18.70
CA THR A 254 -4.84 -2.10 18.84
C THR A 254 -4.79 -0.59 19.10
N ILE A 255 -3.74 -0.13 19.79
CA ILE A 255 -3.54 1.28 20.11
C ILE A 255 -2.23 1.75 19.46
N PRO A 256 -2.31 2.60 18.42
CA PRO A 256 -1.14 3.03 17.68
C PRO A 256 -0.27 3.95 18.54
N GLN A 257 1.02 3.61 18.61
CA GLN A 257 2.04 4.39 19.31
C GLN A 257 2.82 5.28 18.35
N TYR A 258 3.00 4.80 17.12
CA TYR A 258 3.64 5.54 16.05
C TYR A 258 2.60 6.09 15.08
N ARG A 259 2.82 7.30 14.57
CA ARG A 259 1.97 7.87 13.53
C ARG A 259 2.32 7.33 12.14
N ASP A 260 3.58 6.96 11.93
CA ASP A 260 4.09 6.42 10.67
C ASP A 260 4.75 5.04 10.87
N VAL A 261 3.91 4.06 11.20
CA VAL A 261 4.34 2.66 11.41
C VAL A 261 4.95 2.10 10.14
N GLY A 262 4.36 2.40 8.97
CA GLY A 262 4.85 1.93 7.68
C GLY A 262 6.29 2.37 7.42
N VAL A 263 6.61 3.67 7.52
CA VAL A 263 8.00 4.17 7.32
C VAL A 263 8.98 3.43 8.19
N ARG A 264 8.64 3.26 9.47
CA ARG A 264 9.53 2.60 10.42
C ARG A 264 9.71 1.11 10.10
N VAL A 265 8.65 0.40 9.70
CA VAL A 265 8.75 -1.00 9.27
C VAL A 265 9.61 -1.12 8.01
N ALA A 266 9.41 -0.25 7.01
CA ALA A 266 10.21 -0.25 5.78
C ALA A 266 11.68 0.11 6.01
N GLU A 267 11.97 1.09 6.88
CA GLU A 267 13.34 1.44 7.29
C GLU A 267 14.07 0.23 7.89
N TRP A 268 13.37 -0.55 8.71
CA TRP A 268 13.94 -1.74 9.34
C TRP A 268 14.13 -2.90 8.37
N ASP A 269 13.14 -3.16 7.51
CA ASP A 269 13.19 -4.20 6.47
C ASP A 269 14.33 -3.96 5.46
N GLN A 270 14.59 -2.69 5.11
CA GLN A 270 15.69 -2.34 4.20
C GLN A 270 17.07 -2.33 4.87
N ALA A 271 17.13 -2.01 6.16
CA ALA A 271 18.39 -1.84 6.87
C ALA A 271 18.99 -3.16 7.36
N ASP A 272 18.16 -4.20 7.55
CA ASP A 272 18.60 -5.49 8.06
C ASP A 272 18.26 -6.67 7.13
N GLU A 273 19.25 -7.12 6.37
CA GLU A 273 19.11 -8.29 5.49
C GLU A 273 19.09 -9.63 6.25
N SER A 274 19.26 -9.64 7.59
CA SER A 274 19.33 -10.89 8.35
C SER A 274 17.97 -11.56 8.57
N PHE A 275 16.86 -10.85 8.39
CA PHE A 275 15.51 -11.41 8.50
C PHE A 275 14.48 -10.61 7.69
N ASP A 276 13.44 -11.29 7.20
CA ASP A 276 12.27 -10.67 6.57
C ASP A 276 11.12 -10.56 7.59
N LEU A 277 10.60 -9.34 7.79
CA LEU A 277 9.58 -9.07 8.81
C LEU A 277 8.24 -9.75 8.51
N CYS A 278 7.89 -9.92 7.23
CA CYS A 278 6.66 -10.61 6.81
C CYS A 278 6.78 -12.12 7.00
N ASP A 279 7.93 -12.71 6.64
CA ASP A 279 8.21 -14.13 6.87
C ASP A 279 8.17 -14.48 8.36
N ILE A 280 8.70 -13.59 9.22
CA ILE A 280 8.60 -13.76 10.67
C ILE A 280 7.14 -13.67 11.13
N ALA A 281 6.37 -12.73 10.58
CA ALA A 281 4.96 -12.57 10.92
C ALA A 281 4.14 -13.83 10.60
N GLU A 282 4.39 -14.46 9.44
CA GLU A 282 3.75 -15.73 9.07
C GLU A 282 4.09 -16.86 10.05
N ARG A 283 5.35 -16.95 10.50
CA ARG A 283 5.75 -17.93 11.52
C ARG A 283 5.05 -17.70 12.85
N VAL A 284 4.87 -16.44 13.25
CA VAL A 284 4.12 -16.07 14.45
C VAL A 284 2.64 -16.42 14.31
N ASP A 285 2.02 -16.11 13.17
CA ASP A 285 0.62 -16.46 12.87
C ASP A 285 0.40 -17.98 12.94
N ALA A 286 1.34 -18.77 12.39
CA ALA A 286 1.32 -20.23 12.46
C ALA A 286 1.39 -20.76 13.91
N HIS A 287 2.13 -20.07 14.79
CA HIS A 287 2.16 -20.41 16.22
C HIS A 287 0.78 -20.23 16.87
N TYR A 288 0.03 -19.17 16.51
CA TYR A 288 -1.32 -18.94 17.03
C TYR A 288 -2.37 -19.95 16.50
N LEU A 289 -2.25 -20.40 15.25
CA LEU A 289 -3.12 -21.43 14.67
C LEU A 289 -3.02 -22.79 15.40
N HIS A 290 -1.88 -23.10 16.00
CA HIS A 290 -1.65 -24.37 16.68
C HIS A 290 -2.02 -24.39 18.17
N HIS A 291 -2.19 -23.24 18.82
CA HIS A 291 -2.60 -23.15 20.23
C HIS A 291 -4.08 -22.76 20.31
N GLU A 292 -4.97 -23.76 20.26
CA GLU A 292 -6.42 -23.57 20.46
C GLU A 292 -6.73 -22.87 21.79
N THR A 293 -7.15 -21.60 21.72
CA THR A 293 -8.08 -21.01 22.67
C THR A 293 -9.14 -20.22 21.91
N HIS A 294 -10.39 -20.54 22.22
CA HIS A 294 -11.61 -20.08 21.55
C HIS A 294 -11.64 -18.57 21.25
N GLY A 295 -11.91 -18.25 19.99
CA GLY A 295 -12.36 -16.94 19.54
C GLY A 295 -11.25 -15.92 19.35
N SER A 296 -10.76 -15.80 18.11
CA SER A 296 -10.42 -14.46 17.66
C SER A 296 -10.63 -14.38 16.16
N ASP A 297 -11.64 -13.63 15.74
CA ASP A 297 -11.74 -12.99 14.40
C ASP A 297 -10.59 -11.98 14.20
N ARG A 298 -9.38 -12.30 14.70
CA ARG A 298 -8.23 -11.41 14.69
C ARG A 298 -7.49 -11.65 13.40
N GLU A 299 -7.38 -10.56 12.65
CA GLU A 299 -6.67 -10.53 11.39
C GLU A 299 -5.22 -11.00 11.55
N PRO A 300 -4.71 -11.87 10.65
CA PRO A 300 -3.32 -12.32 10.66
C PRO A 300 -2.33 -11.15 10.77
N LEU A 301 -1.27 -11.34 11.55
CA LEU A 301 -0.22 -10.34 11.74
C LEU A 301 0.43 -9.93 10.42
N VAL A 302 0.68 -10.90 9.53
CA VAL A 302 1.24 -10.62 8.19
C VAL A 302 0.36 -9.64 7.41
N GLN A 303 -0.95 -9.84 7.40
CA GLN A 303 -1.89 -8.96 6.69
C GLN A 303 -1.95 -7.55 7.29
N ARG A 304 -1.82 -7.43 8.61
CA ARG A 304 -1.75 -6.12 9.28
C ARG A 304 -0.45 -5.39 8.96
N LEU A 305 0.69 -6.10 8.94
CA LEU A 305 2.00 -5.52 8.59
C LEU A 305 2.05 -5.07 7.13
N GLU A 306 1.58 -5.92 6.21
CA GLU A 306 1.47 -5.58 4.79
C GLU A 306 0.61 -4.32 4.58
N ARG A 307 -0.52 -4.20 5.30
CA ARG A 307 -1.35 -3.00 5.24
C ARG A 307 -0.62 -1.74 5.71
N CYS A 308 0.19 -1.83 6.76
CA CYS A 308 0.98 -0.70 7.24
C CYS A 308 2.02 -0.27 6.20
N LEU A 309 2.73 -1.23 5.60
CA LEU A 309 3.67 -0.97 4.50
C LEU A 309 2.95 -0.31 3.31
N VAL A 310 1.79 -0.85 2.90
CA VAL A 310 0.96 -0.27 1.83
C VAL A 310 0.46 1.14 2.16
N SER A 311 0.09 1.41 3.42
CA SER A 311 -0.39 2.73 3.86
C SER A 311 0.68 3.84 3.85
N GLN A 312 1.96 3.50 4.04
CA GLN A 312 3.07 4.45 3.88
C GLN A 312 3.25 4.85 2.42
N PHE A 313 3.20 3.88 1.50
CA PHE A 313 3.28 4.16 0.06
C PHE A 313 2.15 5.11 -0.39
N SER A 314 1.08 5.18 0.41
CA SER A 314 -0.04 6.10 0.23
C SER A 314 0.20 7.55 0.71
N MET A 315 1.07 7.81 1.69
CA MET A 315 1.31 9.15 2.25
C MET A 315 2.55 9.85 1.68
N SER A 316 3.59 9.11 1.28
CA SER A 316 4.80 9.70 0.67
C SER A 316 4.59 10.17 -0.78
N CYS A 317 3.56 9.66 -1.46
CA CYS A 317 3.30 9.95 -2.88
C CYS A 317 2.47 11.23 -3.15
N GLN A 318 2.04 11.97 -2.13
CA GLN A 318 1.20 13.18 -2.33
C GLN A 318 1.96 14.51 -2.38
N GLY A 319 3.30 14.54 -2.27
CA GLY A 319 4.05 15.80 -2.15
C GLY A 319 5.25 16.00 -3.09
N GLU A 320 5.98 14.96 -3.47
CA GLU A 320 7.20 15.11 -4.28
C GLU A 320 6.97 14.73 -5.74
N THR A 321 7.25 15.68 -6.63
CA THR A 321 7.16 15.44 -8.06
C THR A 321 8.31 14.53 -8.47
N LEU A 322 8.03 13.32 -8.99
CA LEU A 322 9.04 12.34 -9.45
C LEU A 322 9.93 12.83 -10.63
N ILE A 323 9.89 14.11 -10.98
CA ILE A 323 10.72 14.71 -12.04
C ILE A 323 12.20 14.65 -11.63
N ASN A 324 13.07 14.41 -12.61
CA ASN A 324 14.50 14.12 -12.50
C ASN A 324 14.86 12.83 -11.76
N ARG A 325 13.87 12.04 -11.36
CA ARG A 325 14.11 10.72 -10.77
C ARG A 325 14.45 9.72 -11.85
N GLN A 326 15.44 8.87 -11.58
CA GLN A 326 15.73 7.70 -12.41
C GLN A 326 14.89 6.50 -11.96
N ILE A 327 14.18 5.90 -12.91
CA ILE A 327 13.39 4.68 -12.76
C ILE A 327 13.89 3.68 -13.80
N GLY A 328 14.54 2.59 -13.35
CA GLY A 328 15.24 1.68 -14.25
C GLY A 328 16.28 2.41 -15.11
N ASN A 329 16.19 2.26 -16.44
CA ASN A 329 17.03 2.95 -17.41
C ASN A 329 16.43 4.28 -17.92
N PHE A 330 15.51 4.90 -17.18
CA PHE A 330 14.76 6.06 -17.64
C PHE A 330 14.82 7.21 -16.64
N ILE A 331 15.08 8.42 -17.10
CA ILE A 331 15.02 9.63 -16.27
C ILE A 331 13.71 10.35 -16.58
N LEU A 332 12.87 10.57 -15.57
CA LEU A 332 11.60 11.29 -15.72
C LEU A 332 11.88 12.79 -15.92
N GLU A 333 11.41 13.38 -17.00
CA GLU A 333 11.70 14.78 -17.37
C GLU A 333 10.56 15.71 -16.99
N SER A 334 9.33 15.35 -17.35
CA SER A 334 8.15 16.16 -17.08
C SER A 334 6.90 15.30 -16.93
N ARG A 335 5.94 15.77 -16.14
CA ARG A 335 4.64 15.12 -16.03
C ARG A 335 3.78 15.49 -17.25
N ILE A 336 3.23 14.49 -17.93
CA ILE A 336 2.41 14.68 -19.14
C ILE A 336 0.96 14.22 -18.97
N GLY A 337 0.61 13.55 -17.87
CA GLY A 337 -0.78 13.21 -17.55
C GLY A 337 -0.93 12.65 -16.12
N GLU A 338 -2.13 12.70 -15.58
CA GLU A 338 -2.52 12.00 -14.34
C GLU A 338 -3.92 11.46 -14.54
N GLY A 339 -4.12 10.21 -14.11
CA GLY A 339 -5.41 9.55 -14.12
C GLY A 339 -5.64 8.79 -12.83
N ALA A 340 -6.81 8.15 -12.72
CA ALA A 340 -7.22 7.43 -11.52
C ALA A 340 -6.23 6.33 -11.07
N MET A 341 -5.47 5.76 -12.01
CA MET A 341 -4.58 4.62 -11.81
C MET A 341 -3.10 5.00 -11.72
N GLY A 342 -2.74 6.25 -11.98
CA GLY A 342 -1.33 6.64 -11.99
C GLY A 342 -1.03 7.94 -12.70
N THR A 343 0.23 8.33 -12.63
CA THR A 343 0.78 9.53 -13.27
C THR A 343 1.67 9.13 -14.44
N VAL A 344 1.49 9.79 -15.59
CA VAL A 344 2.29 9.57 -16.80
C VAL A 344 3.32 10.70 -16.91
N TYR A 345 4.58 10.31 -17.12
CA TYR A 345 5.71 11.21 -17.31
C TYR A 345 6.32 11.03 -18.70
N ARG A 346 6.73 12.13 -19.33
CA ARG A 346 7.74 12.08 -20.38
C ARG A 346 9.07 11.76 -19.70
N ALA A 347 9.81 10.83 -20.26
CA ALA A 347 11.11 10.42 -19.77
C ALA A 347 12.07 10.21 -20.93
N ARG A 348 13.36 10.11 -20.62
CA ARG A 348 14.40 9.77 -21.60
C ARG A 348 15.10 8.49 -21.18
N HIS A 349 15.26 7.58 -22.14
CA HIS A 349 16.07 6.38 -21.92
C HIS A 349 17.55 6.80 -21.79
N THR A 350 18.22 6.41 -20.70
CA THR A 350 19.59 6.87 -20.37
C THR A 350 20.63 6.43 -21.38
N LEU A 351 20.54 5.20 -21.88
CA LEU A 351 21.49 4.65 -22.86
C LEU A 351 21.19 5.00 -24.32
N LEU A 352 19.91 5.03 -24.71
CA LEU A 352 19.48 5.24 -26.10
C LEU A 352 19.13 6.70 -26.41
N GLU A 353 19.05 7.55 -25.38
CA GLU A 353 18.70 8.98 -25.45
C GLU A 353 17.38 9.29 -26.17
N ARG A 354 16.51 8.29 -26.37
CA ARG A 354 15.20 8.47 -27.00
C ARG A 354 14.13 8.86 -25.97
N PRO A 355 13.13 9.69 -26.36
CA PRO A 355 11.98 9.98 -25.52
C PRO A 355 11.08 8.75 -25.37
N VAL A 356 10.53 8.57 -24.18
CA VAL A 356 9.55 7.53 -23.84
C VAL A 356 8.49 8.11 -22.89
N ALA A 357 7.34 7.46 -22.78
CA ALA A 357 6.34 7.75 -21.76
C ALA A 357 6.44 6.69 -20.65
N VAL A 358 6.48 7.11 -19.39
CA VAL A 358 6.51 6.23 -18.22
C VAL A 358 5.26 6.48 -17.40
N LYS A 359 4.38 5.48 -17.28
CA LYS A 359 3.25 5.56 -16.36
C LYS A 359 3.64 4.89 -15.06
N VAL A 360 3.63 5.67 -13.99
CA VAL A 360 3.86 5.24 -12.62
C VAL A 360 2.51 5.08 -11.96
N LEU A 361 2.23 3.89 -11.43
CA LEU A 361 0.94 3.60 -10.82
C LEU A 361 0.83 4.19 -9.41
N ASN A 362 -0.37 4.64 -9.05
CA ASN A 362 -0.64 5.15 -7.70
C ASN A 362 -0.83 3.95 -6.75
N GLY A 363 0.16 3.68 -5.89
CA GLY A 363 0.22 2.48 -5.03
C GLY A 363 -0.90 2.36 -3.99
N ASN A 364 -1.67 3.41 -3.74
CA ASN A 364 -2.67 3.50 -2.67
C ASN A 364 -3.92 2.64 -2.90
N LYS A 365 -4.06 2.04 -4.09
CA LYS A 365 -5.26 1.30 -4.53
C LYS A 365 -5.00 -0.11 -5.06
N LEU A 366 -3.75 -0.58 -5.08
CA LEU A 366 -3.42 -1.83 -5.74
C LEU A 366 -3.08 -2.90 -4.71
N THR A 367 -3.92 -3.93 -4.64
CA THR A 367 -3.61 -5.16 -3.89
C THR A 367 -2.55 -5.98 -4.64
N SER A 368 -1.95 -6.97 -3.97
CA SER A 368 -1.05 -7.95 -4.60
C SER A 368 -1.71 -8.70 -5.77
N LEU A 369 -3.04 -8.88 -5.71
CA LEU A 369 -3.84 -9.44 -6.80
C LEU A 369 -3.94 -8.46 -7.98
N ASP A 370 -4.12 -7.16 -7.73
CA ASP A 370 -4.20 -6.13 -8.78
C ASP A 370 -2.87 -5.95 -9.50
N ILE A 371 -1.75 -6.04 -8.76
CA ILE A 371 -0.40 -6.03 -9.32
C ILE A 371 -0.19 -7.22 -10.26
N ALA A 372 -0.52 -8.45 -9.81
CA ALA A 372 -0.35 -9.65 -10.64
C ALA A 372 -1.26 -9.64 -11.89
N ARG A 373 -2.47 -9.07 -11.76
CA ARG A 373 -3.38 -8.83 -12.90
C ARG A 373 -2.80 -7.81 -13.86
N PHE A 374 -2.30 -6.69 -13.35
CA PHE A 374 -1.67 -5.63 -14.12
C PHE A 374 -0.46 -6.14 -14.91
N GLU A 375 0.46 -6.87 -14.27
CA GLU A 375 1.62 -7.48 -14.95
C GLU A 375 1.18 -8.44 -16.07
N ARG A 376 0.11 -9.19 -15.84
CA ARG A 376 -0.47 -10.08 -16.85
C ARG A 376 -1.04 -9.28 -18.03
N GLU A 377 -1.75 -8.18 -17.78
CA GLU A 377 -2.34 -7.33 -18.82
C GLU A 377 -1.29 -6.57 -19.63
N VAL A 378 -0.27 -6.04 -18.98
CA VAL A 378 0.89 -5.43 -19.66
C VAL A 378 1.59 -6.47 -20.55
N ARG A 379 1.80 -7.70 -20.05
CA ARG A 379 2.39 -8.79 -20.82
C ARG A 379 1.52 -9.28 -21.99
N LEU A 380 0.19 -9.18 -21.88
CA LEU A 380 -0.69 -9.49 -23.00
C LEU A 380 -0.63 -8.39 -24.05
N SER A 381 -0.58 -7.13 -23.61
CA SER A 381 -0.50 -5.96 -24.50
C SER A 381 0.82 -5.89 -25.28
N THR A 382 1.93 -6.41 -24.73
CA THR A 382 3.21 -6.48 -25.46
C THR A 382 3.21 -7.44 -26.65
N ARG A 383 2.16 -8.27 -26.80
CA ARG A 383 1.98 -9.14 -27.98
C ARG A 383 1.37 -8.40 -29.17
N LEU A 384 0.80 -7.23 -28.96
CA LEU A 384 0.24 -6.39 -30.01
C LEU A 384 1.37 -5.69 -30.75
N THR A 385 1.32 -5.74 -32.08
CA THR A 385 2.37 -5.23 -32.96
C THR A 385 1.84 -4.28 -34.03
N HIS A 386 0.53 -4.06 -34.05
CA HIS A 386 -0.09 -3.21 -35.05
C HIS A 386 0.42 -1.76 -34.93
N PRO A 387 0.71 -1.08 -36.05
CA PRO A 387 1.22 0.30 -36.01
C PRO A 387 0.30 1.30 -35.32
N ASN A 388 -1.02 1.05 -35.29
CA ASN A 388 -2.00 1.88 -34.60
C ASN A 388 -2.22 1.49 -33.11
N THR A 389 -1.39 0.61 -32.57
CA THR A 389 -1.39 0.21 -31.15
C THR A 389 -0.15 0.75 -30.47
N ILE A 390 -0.31 1.33 -29.27
CA ILE A 390 0.83 1.81 -28.50
C ILE A 390 1.83 0.68 -28.21
N SER A 391 3.11 0.94 -28.47
CA SER A 391 4.16 -0.02 -28.15
C SER A 391 4.59 0.11 -26.69
N ILE A 392 4.56 -1.01 -25.96
CA ILE A 392 5.12 -1.12 -24.60
C ILE A 392 6.57 -1.60 -24.72
N TYR A 393 7.50 -0.86 -24.13
CA TYR A 393 8.94 -1.15 -24.19
C TYR A 393 9.44 -1.93 -22.98
N ASP A 394 8.94 -1.62 -21.79
CA ASP A 394 9.45 -2.19 -20.55
C ASP A 394 8.39 -2.08 -19.44
N TYR A 395 8.54 -2.86 -18.36
CA TYR A 395 7.78 -2.69 -17.13
C TYR A 395 8.58 -3.21 -15.94
N GLY A 396 8.33 -2.67 -14.76
CA GLY A 396 9.05 -3.11 -13.58
C GLY A 396 8.58 -2.44 -12.29
N ARG A 397 9.36 -2.70 -11.25
CA ARG A 397 9.18 -2.15 -9.93
C ARG A 397 10.48 -1.48 -9.49
N THR A 398 10.37 -0.29 -8.95
CA THR A 398 11.47 0.42 -8.30
C THR A 398 11.80 -0.23 -6.94
N HIS A 399 12.96 0.10 -6.36
CA HIS A 399 13.39 -0.41 -5.06
C HIS A 399 12.46 0.02 -3.92
N ASP A 400 11.85 1.21 -4.03
CA ASP A 400 10.78 1.72 -3.16
C ASP A 400 9.39 1.26 -3.62
N GLY A 401 9.30 0.19 -4.41
CA GLY A 401 8.06 -0.52 -4.65
C GLY A 401 7.09 0.11 -5.64
N LEU A 402 7.40 1.26 -6.27
CA LEU A 402 6.57 1.88 -7.30
C LEU A 402 6.57 1.02 -8.56
N PHE A 403 5.38 0.61 -8.98
CA PHE A 403 5.17 -0.04 -10.27
C PHE A 403 5.15 0.99 -11.38
N TYR A 404 5.85 0.68 -12.46
CA TYR A 404 5.86 1.48 -13.66
C TYR A 404 5.88 0.60 -14.90
N TYR A 405 5.37 1.16 -15.99
CA TYR A 405 5.66 0.64 -17.31
C TYR A 405 6.03 1.77 -18.25
N VAL A 406 6.80 1.39 -19.25
CA VAL A 406 7.40 2.27 -20.23
C VAL A 406 6.78 1.95 -21.57
N MET A 407 6.28 2.99 -22.22
CA MET A 407 5.64 2.91 -23.52
C MET A 407 6.22 3.96 -24.44
N GLU A 408 5.90 3.82 -25.71
CA GLU A 408 6.20 4.80 -26.73
C GLU A 408 5.70 6.20 -26.35
N TYR A 409 6.54 7.21 -26.56
CA TYR A 409 6.11 8.59 -26.48
C TYR A 409 5.52 9.01 -27.83
N VAL A 410 4.23 9.35 -27.85
CA VAL A 410 3.53 9.78 -29.05
C VAL A 410 3.35 11.30 -29.02
N GLU A 411 4.03 11.99 -29.93
CA GLU A 411 3.87 13.42 -30.14
C GLU A 411 2.64 13.68 -31.01
N GLY A 412 1.54 14.11 -30.39
CA GLY A 412 0.27 14.33 -31.07
C GLY A 412 -0.80 14.92 -30.15
N LEU A 413 -2.04 14.92 -30.63
CA LEU A 413 -3.21 15.36 -29.87
C LEU A 413 -4.12 14.16 -29.58
N THR A 414 -4.62 14.07 -28.34
CA THR A 414 -5.76 13.18 -28.08
C THR A 414 -6.98 13.65 -28.88
N LEU A 415 -7.90 12.76 -29.22
CA LEU A 415 -9.13 13.14 -29.92
C LEU A 415 -9.97 14.15 -29.11
N LYS A 416 -9.90 14.09 -27.78
CA LYS A 416 -10.51 15.11 -26.90
C LYS A 416 -9.89 16.48 -27.12
N GLN A 417 -8.57 16.58 -27.06
CA GLN A 417 -7.86 17.85 -27.29
C GLN A 417 -8.12 18.37 -28.70
N LEU A 418 -8.12 17.50 -29.70
CA LEU A 418 -8.44 17.88 -31.08
C LEU A 418 -9.83 18.53 -31.16
N VAL A 419 -10.86 17.85 -30.66
CA VAL A 419 -12.24 18.40 -30.68
C VAL A 419 -12.38 19.65 -29.81
N GLN A 420 -11.69 19.75 -28.67
CA GLN A 420 -11.68 20.97 -27.86
C GLN A 420 -11.06 22.16 -28.61
N GLN A 421 -10.03 21.92 -29.43
CA GLN A 421 -9.33 22.98 -30.17
C GLN A 421 -10.07 23.43 -31.43
N ILE A 422 -10.65 22.50 -32.19
CA ILE A 422 -11.25 22.80 -33.50
C ILE A 422 -12.76 22.56 -33.60
N GLY A 423 -13.37 21.97 -32.57
CA GLY A 423 -14.78 21.61 -32.56
C GLY A 423 -15.06 20.29 -33.30
N PRO A 424 -16.31 20.08 -33.73
CA PRO A 424 -16.73 18.91 -34.50
C PRO A 424 -15.89 18.67 -35.76
N LEU A 425 -15.62 17.41 -36.08
CA LEU A 425 -14.80 17.01 -37.22
C LEU A 425 -15.66 16.70 -38.46
N PRO A 426 -15.14 16.93 -39.68
CA PRO A 426 -15.82 16.53 -40.90
C PRO A 426 -15.91 15.01 -41.02
N GLU A 427 -16.97 14.54 -41.66
CA GLU A 427 -17.33 13.12 -41.78
C GLU A 427 -16.19 12.26 -42.33
N CYS A 428 -15.51 12.74 -43.37
CA CYS A 428 -14.39 12.06 -44.00
C CYS A 428 -13.19 11.86 -43.06
N ARG A 429 -12.89 12.83 -42.19
CA ARG A 429 -11.83 12.75 -41.18
C ARG A 429 -12.22 11.80 -40.06
N VAL A 430 -13.50 11.81 -39.63
CA VAL A 430 -14.02 10.85 -38.65
C VAL A 430 -13.88 9.41 -39.16
N ILE A 431 -14.30 9.15 -40.41
CA ILE A 431 -14.14 7.84 -41.06
C ILE A 431 -12.67 7.43 -41.07
N HIS A 432 -11.77 8.33 -41.49
CA HIS A 432 -10.33 8.07 -41.56
C HIS A 432 -9.74 7.65 -40.21
N ILE A 433 -10.11 8.35 -39.13
CA ILE A 433 -9.66 8.05 -37.76
C ILE A 433 -10.23 6.71 -37.28
N LEU A 434 -11.55 6.52 -37.37
CA LEU A 434 -12.22 5.32 -36.85
C LEU A 434 -11.73 4.04 -37.55
N ARG A 435 -11.41 4.11 -38.84
CA ARG A 435 -10.82 2.97 -39.57
C ARG A 435 -9.49 2.52 -38.98
N GLN A 436 -8.61 3.44 -38.64
CA GLN A 436 -7.32 3.11 -38.01
C GLN A 436 -7.51 2.55 -36.58
N VAL A 437 -8.49 3.07 -35.83
CA VAL A 437 -8.85 2.49 -34.52
C VAL A 437 -9.35 1.05 -34.69
N CYS A 438 -10.20 0.77 -35.69
CA CYS A 438 -10.65 -0.59 -35.99
C CYS A 438 -9.49 -1.54 -36.30
N GLN A 439 -8.45 -1.07 -37.01
CA GLN A 439 -7.29 -1.91 -37.34
C GLN A 439 -6.52 -2.33 -36.08
N SER A 440 -6.33 -1.41 -35.12
CA SER A 440 -5.75 -1.70 -33.80
C SER A 440 -6.60 -2.73 -33.02
N LEU A 441 -7.91 -2.49 -32.93
CA LEU A 441 -8.82 -3.39 -32.23
C LEU A 441 -8.95 -4.77 -32.90
N GLN A 442 -8.80 -4.85 -34.22
CA GLN A 442 -8.88 -6.10 -34.96
C GLN A 442 -7.74 -7.06 -34.58
N GLU A 443 -6.50 -6.57 -34.45
CA GLU A 443 -5.38 -7.38 -33.96
C GLU A 443 -5.65 -7.87 -32.53
N ALA A 444 -6.09 -6.97 -31.64
CA ALA A 444 -6.38 -7.31 -30.25
C ALA A 444 -7.48 -8.36 -30.11
N HIS A 445 -8.61 -8.17 -30.81
CA HIS A 445 -9.75 -9.10 -30.78
C HIS A 445 -9.36 -10.48 -31.34
N ALA A 446 -8.49 -10.53 -32.35
CA ALA A 446 -7.97 -11.80 -32.90
C ALA A 446 -7.12 -12.58 -31.89
N LEU A 447 -6.47 -11.89 -30.95
CA LEU A 447 -5.71 -12.48 -29.84
C LEU A 447 -6.55 -12.70 -28.57
N GLY A 448 -7.86 -12.43 -28.61
CA GLY A 448 -8.77 -12.54 -27.47
C GLY A 448 -8.61 -11.43 -26.43
N ILE A 449 -7.95 -10.32 -26.79
CA ILE A 449 -7.78 -9.14 -25.93
C ILE A 449 -8.89 -8.14 -26.26
N ILE A 450 -9.61 -7.66 -25.24
CA ILE A 450 -10.69 -6.66 -25.37
C ILE A 450 -10.21 -5.39 -24.69
N HIS A 451 -10.43 -4.21 -25.30
CA HIS A 451 -9.83 -2.97 -24.82
C HIS A 451 -10.56 -2.40 -23.58
N ARG A 452 -11.90 -2.41 -23.56
CA ARG A 452 -12.78 -2.03 -22.44
C ARG A 452 -12.85 -0.55 -22.05
N ASP A 453 -11.89 0.29 -22.46
CA ASP A 453 -11.82 1.72 -22.13
C ASP A 453 -11.55 2.59 -23.38
N ILE A 454 -12.26 2.30 -24.47
CA ILE A 454 -12.19 3.14 -25.68
C ILE A 454 -12.89 4.48 -25.40
N LYS A 455 -12.12 5.57 -25.47
CA LYS A 455 -12.58 6.95 -25.29
C LYS A 455 -11.65 7.94 -25.99
N PRO A 456 -12.08 9.20 -26.22
CA PRO A 456 -11.28 10.19 -26.95
C PRO A 456 -9.92 10.50 -26.29
N GLU A 457 -9.78 10.35 -24.98
CA GLU A 457 -8.52 10.53 -24.26
C GLU A 457 -7.48 9.43 -24.55
N ASN A 458 -7.93 8.21 -24.90
CA ASN A 458 -7.07 7.05 -25.15
C ASN A 458 -6.73 6.87 -26.64
N ILE A 459 -7.02 7.86 -27.49
CA ILE A 459 -6.73 7.81 -28.92
C ILE A 459 -5.98 9.08 -29.30
N ILE A 460 -4.73 8.95 -29.74
CA ILE A 460 -3.88 10.05 -30.19
C ILE A 460 -3.83 10.08 -31.72
N VAL A 461 -3.93 11.27 -32.31
CA VAL A 461 -3.59 11.55 -33.70
C VAL A 461 -2.27 12.32 -33.78
N SER A 462 -1.40 11.93 -34.70
CA SER A 462 -0.05 12.48 -34.83
C SER A 462 0.37 12.59 -36.30
N VAL A 463 1.49 13.27 -36.55
CA VAL A 463 2.19 13.20 -37.84
C VAL A 463 3.31 12.17 -37.72
N ARG A 464 3.22 11.07 -38.45
CA ARG A 464 4.20 9.98 -38.41
C ARG A 464 4.42 9.40 -39.79
N ARG A 465 5.67 9.00 -40.08
CA ARG A 465 6.04 8.33 -41.34
C ARG A 465 5.66 9.13 -42.60
N GLY A 466 5.57 10.46 -42.51
CA GLY A 466 5.12 11.30 -43.61
C GLY A 466 3.61 11.21 -43.88
N GLU A 467 2.81 10.80 -42.89
CA GLU A 467 1.35 10.80 -42.94
C GLU A 467 0.79 11.58 -41.74
N GLY A 468 -0.22 12.42 -41.98
CA GLY A 468 -0.95 13.14 -40.94
C GLY A 468 -2.14 12.34 -40.45
N ASP A 469 -2.60 12.64 -39.24
CA ASP A 469 -3.67 11.90 -38.55
C ASP A 469 -3.36 10.40 -38.41
N PHE A 470 -2.09 10.07 -38.20
CA PHE A 470 -1.70 8.72 -37.82
C PHE A 470 -2.22 8.42 -36.40
N VAL A 471 -3.12 7.44 -36.29
CA VAL A 471 -3.80 7.10 -35.04
C VAL A 471 -2.95 6.15 -34.20
N THR A 472 -2.85 6.42 -32.90
CA THR A 472 -2.30 5.49 -31.91
C THR A 472 -3.30 5.29 -30.78
N VAL A 473 -3.75 4.05 -30.59
CA VAL A 473 -4.65 3.65 -29.50
C VAL A 473 -3.83 3.29 -28.27
N LEU A 474 -4.17 3.88 -27.12
CA LEU A 474 -3.49 3.77 -25.83
C LEU A 474 -4.22 2.81 -24.87
N ASP A 475 -3.49 2.29 -23.88
CA ASP A 475 -4.03 1.65 -22.67
C ASP A 475 -5.04 0.49 -22.90
N PHE A 476 -4.56 -0.64 -23.42
CA PHE A 476 -5.33 -1.89 -23.45
C PHE A 476 -5.51 -2.46 -22.03
N GLY A 477 -6.75 -2.48 -21.54
CA GLY A 477 -7.19 -3.35 -20.46
C GLY A 477 -6.72 -3.03 -19.03
N LEU A 478 -5.92 -2.00 -18.79
CA LEU A 478 -5.32 -1.72 -17.46
C LEU A 478 -6.29 -1.25 -16.37
N VAL A 479 -7.61 -1.35 -16.60
CA VAL A 479 -8.60 -0.99 -15.60
C VAL A 479 -8.87 -2.20 -14.71
N ALA A 480 -8.25 -2.19 -13.52
CA ALA A 480 -8.51 -3.13 -12.45
C ALA A 480 -10.03 -3.34 -12.27
N GLU A 481 -10.49 -4.56 -12.51
CA GLU A 481 -11.82 -5.01 -12.10
C GLU A 481 -11.87 -5.03 -10.57
N ASP A 482 -12.36 -3.93 -10.01
CA ASP A 482 -12.67 -3.73 -8.59
C ASP A 482 -13.97 -4.50 -8.23
N THR A 483 -14.07 -5.77 -8.63
CA THR A 483 -15.28 -6.60 -8.46
C THR A 483 -15.01 -7.89 -7.70
N ASN A 484 -14.31 -7.82 -6.57
CA ASN A 484 -14.25 -8.96 -5.64
C ASN A 484 -14.38 -8.62 -4.16
N SER A 485 -15.07 -7.52 -3.82
CA SER A 485 -15.64 -7.35 -2.48
C SER A 485 -17.16 -7.55 -2.54
N GLY A 486 -17.64 -8.69 -2.04
CA GLY A 486 -19.06 -9.01 -1.86
C GLY A 486 -19.74 -8.12 -0.80
N GLY A 487 -19.80 -6.81 -1.07
CA GLY A 487 -20.52 -5.81 -0.30
C GLY A 487 -21.58 -5.14 -1.18
N ALA A 488 -22.74 -4.84 -0.60
CA ALA A 488 -23.92 -4.33 -1.29
C ALA A 488 -23.62 -3.14 -2.24
N ALA A 489 -24.38 -3.12 -3.35
CA ALA A 489 -24.25 -2.27 -4.54
C ALA A 489 -24.51 -0.75 -4.34
N ALA A 490 -24.05 -0.14 -3.24
CA ALA A 490 -24.26 1.29 -2.97
C ALA A 490 -22.98 2.15 -3.03
N ASP A 491 -21.77 1.57 -2.87
CA ASP A 491 -20.51 2.33 -2.84
C ASP A 491 -19.42 1.80 -3.80
N ALA A 492 -19.80 0.97 -4.79
CA ALA A 492 -18.87 0.53 -5.82
C ALA A 492 -18.42 1.75 -6.65
N CYS A 493 -17.19 2.20 -6.42
CA CYS A 493 -16.54 3.25 -7.20
C CYS A 493 -16.56 2.81 -8.67
N ILE A 494 -17.42 3.43 -9.49
CA ILE A 494 -17.50 3.16 -10.93
C ILE A 494 -16.17 3.63 -11.54
N SER A 495 -15.22 2.70 -11.66
CA SER A 495 -13.88 2.93 -12.20
C SER A 495 -13.97 3.01 -13.74
N GLY A 496 -14.43 4.16 -14.24
CA GLY A 496 -14.53 4.45 -15.67
C GLY A 496 -15.17 5.80 -15.93
N THR A 497 -14.94 6.39 -17.10
CA THR A 497 -15.72 7.55 -17.55
C THR A 497 -17.03 7.03 -18.14
N PRO A 498 -18.18 7.16 -17.48
CA PRO A 498 -19.44 6.52 -17.89
C PRO A 498 -19.97 6.99 -19.26
N LEU A 499 -19.37 8.03 -19.83
CA LEU A 499 -19.75 8.64 -21.12
C LEU A 499 -19.60 7.71 -22.34
N TYR A 500 -18.75 6.67 -22.26
CA TYR A 500 -18.47 5.78 -23.40
C TYR A 500 -18.73 4.29 -23.10
N MET A 501 -19.20 3.97 -21.89
CA MET A 501 -19.39 2.59 -21.44
C MET A 501 -20.59 1.92 -22.11
N ALA A 502 -20.42 0.67 -22.54
CA ALA A 502 -21.49 -0.12 -23.15
C ALA A 502 -22.56 -0.53 -22.12
N PRO A 503 -23.85 -0.65 -22.52
CA PRO A 503 -24.94 -1.04 -21.62
C PRO A 503 -24.69 -2.36 -20.88
N GLU A 504 -24.13 -3.34 -21.56
CA GLU A 504 -23.81 -4.64 -20.97
C GLU A 504 -22.65 -4.57 -19.98
N SER A 505 -21.67 -3.67 -20.19
CA SER A 505 -20.56 -3.46 -19.24
C SER A 505 -21.04 -2.78 -17.95
N ILE A 506 -22.10 -1.99 -18.01
CA ILE A 506 -22.75 -1.39 -16.82
C ILE A 506 -23.56 -2.44 -16.07
N ASN A 507 -24.35 -3.25 -16.80
CA ASN A 507 -25.24 -4.23 -16.18
C ASN A 507 -24.51 -5.49 -15.68
N GLN A 508 -23.44 -5.90 -16.37
CA GLN A 508 -22.69 -7.13 -16.11
C GLN A 508 -21.19 -6.87 -16.30
N PRO A 509 -20.53 -6.19 -15.34
CA PRO A 509 -19.12 -5.80 -15.46
C PRO A 509 -18.18 -6.99 -15.73
N GLU A 510 -18.53 -8.16 -15.17
CA GLU A 510 -17.80 -9.43 -15.28
C GLU A 510 -17.77 -10.00 -16.73
N ILE A 511 -18.71 -9.58 -17.59
CA ILE A 511 -18.86 -10.13 -18.94
C ILE A 511 -18.32 -9.14 -19.96
N SER A 512 -17.06 -9.31 -20.33
CA SER A 512 -16.42 -8.54 -21.40
C SER A 512 -16.50 -9.27 -22.73
N ASN A 513 -17.06 -8.61 -23.75
CA ASN A 513 -17.15 -9.14 -25.11
C ASN A 513 -16.64 -8.09 -26.13
N PRO A 514 -16.16 -8.50 -27.32
CA PRO A 514 -15.71 -7.55 -28.35
C PRO A 514 -16.75 -6.50 -28.77
N SER A 515 -18.04 -6.77 -28.54
CA SER A 515 -19.11 -5.81 -28.85
C SER A 515 -19.16 -4.60 -27.94
N CYS A 516 -18.55 -4.62 -26.75
CA CYS A 516 -18.46 -3.42 -25.91
C CYS A 516 -17.53 -2.36 -26.53
N ASP A 517 -16.40 -2.78 -27.11
CA ASP A 517 -15.49 -1.89 -27.84
C ASP A 517 -16.17 -1.29 -29.08
N LEU A 518 -17.04 -2.04 -29.75
CA LEU A 518 -17.85 -1.52 -30.88
C LEU A 518 -18.81 -0.40 -30.43
N TYR A 519 -19.46 -0.55 -29.29
CA TYR A 519 -20.34 0.49 -28.75
C TYR A 519 -19.54 1.74 -28.39
N ALA A 520 -18.43 1.58 -27.66
CA ALA A 520 -17.56 2.66 -27.27
C ALA A 520 -16.98 3.40 -28.49
N LEU A 521 -16.60 2.67 -29.54
CA LEU A 521 -16.16 3.27 -30.81
C LEU A 521 -17.27 4.05 -31.52
N GLY A 522 -18.52 3.56 -31.49
CA GLY A 522 -19.69 4.30 -31.95
C GLY A 522 -19.91 5.60 -31.17
N ALA A 523 -19.72 5.56 -29.84
CA ALA A 523 -19.84 6.74 -28.98
C ALA A 523 -18.71 7.75 -29.23
N VAL A 524 -17.48 7.29 -29.50
CA VAL A 524 -16.36 8.14 -29.96
C VAL A 524 -16.70 8.77 -31.31
N GLY A 525 -17.18 8.00 -32.29
CA GLY A 525 -17.60 8.54 -33.58
C GLY A 525 -18.69 9.61 -33.47
N TYR A 526 -19.69 9.39 -32.61
CA TYR A 526 -20.70 10.39 -32.27
C TYR A 526 -20.07 11.66 -31.69
N TYR A 527 -19.16 11.51 -30.72
CA TYR A 527 -18.46 12.63 -30.10
C TYR A 527 -17.66 13.45 -31.11
N LEU A 528 -16.95 12.80 -32.03
CA LEU A 528 -16.17 13.48 -33.06
C LEU A 528 -17.07 14.27 -34.02
N LEU A 529 -18.24 13.73 -34.39
CA LEU A 529 -19.20 14.39 -35.28
C LEU A 529 -19.97 15.53 -34.59
N CYS A 530 -20.30 15.38 -33.31
CA CYS A 530 -21.17 16.30 -32.58
C CYS A 530 -20.40 17.33 -31.74
N GLY A 531 -19.14 17.06 -31.42
CA GLY A 531 -18.35 17.81 -30.44
C GLY A 531 -18.78 17.61 -28.98
N GLN A 532 -19.78 16.77 -28.74
CA GLN A 532 -20.36 16.51 -27.41
C GLN A 532 -20.63 15.00 -27.23
N PRO A 533 -20.53 14.48 -25.99
CA PRO A 533 -20.77 13.07 -25.72
C PRO A 533 -22.23 12.69 -25.98
N LEU A 534 -22.47 11.39 -26.13
CA LEU A 534 -23.78 10.82 -26.45
C LEU A 534 -24.86 11.22 -25.45
N PHE A 535 -24.54 11.12 -24.16
CA PHE A 535 -25.39 11.49 -23.05
C PHE A 535 -24.63 12.41 -22.09
N THR A 536 -25.37 13.37 -21.53
CA THR A 536 -24.89 14.25 -20.45
C THR A 536 -25.79 14.06 -19.24
N GLY A 537 -25.25 14.13 -18.03
CA GLY A 537 -26.00 13.93 -16.80
C GLY A 537 -25.44 14.74 -15.63
N ASN A 538 -26.20 14.76 -14.53
CA ASN A 538 -25.81 15.50 -13.32
C ASN A 538 -24.72 14.77 -12.52
N ASP A 539 -24.68 13.45 -12.60
CA ASP A 539 -23.69 12.59 -11.96
C ASP A 539 -23.42 11.33 -12.81
N ALA A 540 -22.47 10.51 -12.35
CA ALA A 540 -22.05 9.29 -13.05
C ALA A 540 -23.16 8.24 -13.15
N LEU A 541 -24.02 8.14 -12.13
CA LEU A 541 -25.11 7.17 -12.10
C LEU A 541 -26.20 7.52 -13.12
N ASP A 542 -26.56 8.81 -13.24
CA ASP A 542 -27.47 9.32 -14.26
C ASP A 542 -26.96 8.99 -15.67
N ILE A 543 -25.67 9.21 -15.93
CA ILE A 543 -25.06 8.86 -17.23
C ILE A 543 -25.16 7.35 -17.48
N CYS A 544 -24.84 6.50 -16.49
CA CYS A 544 -24.97 5.04 -16.63
C CYS A 544 -26.41 4.60 -16.94
N LEU A 545 -27.41 5.19 -16.26
CA LEU A 545 -28.82 4.90 -16.52
C LEU A 545 -29.24 5.27 -17.95
N LYS A 546 -28.75 6.40 -18.46
CA LYS A 546 -28.96 6.82 -19.85
C LYS A 546 -28.27 5.90 -20.84
N GLN A 547 -27.05 5.46 -20.56
CA GLN A 547 -26.38 4.44 -21.38
C GLN A 547 -27.21 3.15 -21.47
N VAL A 548 -27.81 2.70 -20.36
CA VAL A 548 -28.60 1.46 -20.36
C VAL A 548 -29.95 1.62 -21.06
N SER A 549 -30.65 2.74 -20.86
CA SER A 549 -32.07 2.84 -21.19
C SER A 549 -32.44 3.88 -22.25
N GLU A 550 -31.68 4.97 -22.38
CA GLU A 550 -32.03 6.09 -23.26
C GLU A 550 -31.58 5.83 -24.71
N LEU A 551 -32.45 6.09 -25.68
CA LEU A 551 -32.10 5.98 -27.09
C LEU A 551 -31.34 7.23 -27.55
N PRO A 552 -30.20 7.08 -28.23
CA PRO A 552 -29.42 8.22 -28.68
C PRO A 552 -30.15 9.04 -29.76
N ILE A 553 -30.01 10.36 -29.70
CA ILE A 553 -30.50 11.27 -30.74
C ILE A 553 -29.52 11.25 -31.91
N ALA A 554 -30.00 11.00 -33.13
CA ALA A 554 -29.17 10.97 -34.33
C ALA A 554 -28.34 12.27 -34.50
N PRO A 555 -27.04 12.18 -34.85
CA PRO A 555 -26.17 13.35 -35.07
C PRO A 555 -26.76 14.45 -35.96
N SER A 556 -27.43 14.10 -37.06
CA SER A 556 -28.05 15.01 -38.01
C SER A 556 -29.14 15.87 -37.36
N ILE A 557 -29.94 15.27 -36.48
CA ILE A 557 -30.97 15.95 -35.68
C ILE A 557 -30.30 16.83 -34.62
N LYS A 558 -29.27 16.32 -33.94
CA LYS A 558 -28.57 17.02 -32.86
C LYS A 558 -27.89 18.30 -33.37
N LEU A 559 -27.20 18.20 -34.51
CA LEU A 559 -26.47 19.29 -35.14
C LEU A 559 -27.37 20.23 -35.96
N LYS A 560 -28.60 19.80 -36.28
CA LYS A 560 -29.49 20.48 -37.24
C LYS A 560 -28.82 20.67 -38.60
N HIS A 561 -28.01 19.70 -39.02
CA HIS A 561 -27.26 19.69 -40.27
C HIS A 561 -27.30 18.29 -40.88
N PRO A 562 -27.52 18.13 -42.20
CA PRO A 562 -27.51 16.82 -42.83
C PRO A 562 -26.10 16.19 -42.75
N LEU A 563 -26.04 14.89 -42.49
CA LEU A 563 -24.83 14.07 -42.60
C LEU A 563 -25.07 12.99 -43.65
N ALA A 564 -24.02 12.34 -44.12
CA ALA A 564 -24.14 11.17 -44.97
C ALA A 564 -24.91 10.07 -44.21
N GLU A 565 -26.06 9.68 -44.78
CA GLU A 565 -27.01 8.74 -44.17
C GLU A 565 -26.35 7.41 -43.83
N ASP A 566 -25.41 6.94 -44.67
CA ASP A 566 -24.69 5.70 -44.45
C ASP A 566 -23.76 5.75 -43.23
N LEU A 567 -23.02 6.85 -43.02
CA LEU A 567 -22.19 7.04 -41.84
C LEU A 567 -23.03 7.15 -40.57
N GLU A 568 -24.08 7.97 -40.60
CA GLU A 568 -24.99 8.12 -39.46
C GLU A 568 -25.63 6.77 -39.08
N CYS A 569 -26.16 6.03 -40.07
CA CYS A 569 -26.74 4.72 -39.82
C CYS A 569 -25.72 3.74 -39.22
N LEU A 570 -24.46 3.79 -39.67
CA LEU A 570 -23.41 2.92 -39.18
C LEU A 570 -23.03 3.26 -37.72
N ILE A 571 -22.83 4.54 -37.39
CA ILE A 571 -22.58 4.99 -36.02
C ILE A 571 -23.75 4.61 -35.09
N MET A 572 -24.98 4.85 -35.53
CA MET A 572 -26.18 4.51 -34.76
C MET A 572 -26.38 2.98 -34.61
N SER A 573 -25.89 2.18 -35.55
CA SER A 573 -25.89 0.71 -35.42
C SER A 573 -24.93 0.22 -34.33
N CYS A 574 -23.77 0.87 -34.15
CA CYS A 574 -22.83 0.58 -33.08
C CYS A 574 -23.42 0.91 -31.70
N LEU A 575 -24.27 1.94 -31.63
CA LEU A 575 -24.91 2.44 -30.42
C LEU A 575 -26.21 1.70 -30.03
N GLN A 576 -26.52 0.58 -30.70
CA GLN A 576 -27.65 -0.28 -30.32
C GLN A 576 -27.45 -0.84 -28.91
N LYS A 577 -28.52 -0.83 -28.11
CA LYS A 577 -28.45 -1.32 -26.72
C LYS A 577 -28.21 -2.82 -26.64
N SER A 578 -28.81 -3.58 -27.56
CA SER A 578 -28.57 -5.02 -27.71
C SER A 578 -27.29 -5.26 -28.51
N PRO A 579 -26.28 -5.97 -27.94
CA PRO A 579 -25.03 -6.26 -28.64
C PRO A 579 -25.21 -7.00 -29.97
N GLN A 580 -26.23 -7.85 -30.07
CA GLN A 580 -26.54 -8.65 -31.27
C GLN A 580 -27.04 -7.81 -32.45
N LYS A 581 -27.44 -6.55 -32.21
CA LYS A 581 -27.87 -5.61 -33.25
C LYS A 581 -26.74 -4.71 -33.76
N ARG A 582 -25.54 -4.81 -33.17
CA ARG A 582 -24.34 -4.08 -33.59
C ARG A 582 -23.66 -4.83 -34.74
N PRO A 583 -22.67 -4.23 -35.43
CA PRO A 583 -21.81 -4.98 -36.35
C PRO A 583 -21.21 -6.22 -35.66
N ALA A 584 -21.03 -7.31 -36.40
CA ALA A 584 -20.57 -8.57 -35.81
C ALA A 584 -19.09 -8.55 -35.39
N SER A 585 -18.30 -7.63 -35.94
CA SER A 585 -16.88 -7.45 -35.61
C SER A 585 -16.36 -6.07 -36.00
N VAL A 586 -15.23 -5.67 -35.43
CA VAL A 586 -14.48 -4.46 -35.82
C VAL A 586 -14.01 -4.49 -37.29
N ALA A 587 -13.74 -5.67 -37.83
CA ALA A 587 -13.39 -5.84 -39.25
C ALA A 587 -14.58 -5.52 -40.18
N GLN A 588 -15.79 -5.96 -39.80
CA GLN A 588 -17.01 -5.61 -40.53
C GLN A 588 -17.28 -4.11 -40.45
N LEU A 589 -17.09 -3.50 -39.27
CA LEU A 589 -17.24 -2.06 -39.09
C LEU A 589 -16.22 -1.27 -39.94
N ALA A 590 -14.94 -1.68 -39.96
CA ALA A 590 -13.92 -1.05 -40.79
C ALA A 590 -14.27 -1.07 -42.29
N THR A 591 -14.77 -2.22 -42.76
CA THR A 591 -15.22 -2.39 -44.16
C THR A 591 -16.43 -1.50 -44.46
N ALA A 592 -17.39 -1.41 -43.53
CA ALA A 592 -18.56 -0.56 -43.69
C ALA A 592 -18.19 0.94 -43.70
N LEU A 593 -17.25 1.36 -42.84
CA LEU A 593 -16.72 2.73 -42.82
C LEU A 593 -16.02 3.09 -44.14
N GLU A 594 -15.29 2.16 -44.74
CA GLU A 594 -14.65 2.35 -46.05
C GLU A 594 -15.66 2.48 -47.20
N GLY A 595 -16.84 1.85 -47.06
CA GLY A 595 -17.93 1.93 -48.03
C GLY A 595 -18.81 3.19 -47.92
N CYS A 596 -18.63 4.02 -46.90
CA CYS A 596 -19.40 5.26 -46.73
C CYS A 596 -19.08 6.28 -47.85
N ARG A 597 -20.07 7.06 -48.29
CA ARG A 597 -19.93 8.06 -49.36
C ARG A 597 -18.86 9.11 -49.08
N ALA A 598 -18.74 9.54 -47.83
CA ALA A 598 -17.73 10.51 -47.40
C ALA A 598 -16.33 9.91 -47.22
N ALA A 599 -16.16 8.58 -47.39
CA ALA A 599 -14.87 7.94 -47.29
C ALA A 599 -13.95 8.37 -48.46
N GLY A 600 -12.66 8.56 -48.18
CA GLY A 600 -11.65 8.88 -49.19
C GLY A 600 -11.48 10.38 -49.51
N GLU A 601 -12.38 11.25 -49.07
CA GLU A 601 -12.20 12.71 -49.17
C GLU A 601 -11.13 13.25 -48.20
N TRP A 602 -10.79 12.46 -47.17
CA TRP A 602 -9.69 12.72 -46.24
C TRP A 602 -8.63 11.64 -46.39
N SER A 603 -7.38 12.06 -46.55
CA SER A 603 -6.21 11.18 -46.71
C SER A 603 -5.09 11.61 -45.76
N GLY A 604 -4.07 10.76 -45.58
CA GLY A 604 -2.87 11.12 -44.82
C GLY A 604 -2.20 12.41 -45.34
N ASN A 605 -2.23 12.66 -46.65
CA ASN A 605 -1.72 13.90 -47.25
C ASN A 605 -2.62 15.12 -46.95
N SER A 606 -3.93 14.95 -47.01
CA SER A 606 -4.89 16.02 -46.62
C SER A 606 -4.70 16.39 -45.16
N ALA A 607 -4.48 15.39 -44.30
CA ALA A 607 -4.18 15.56 -42.89
C ALA A 607 -2.83 16.25 -42.68
N LEU A 608 -1.76 15.86 -43.39
CA LEU A 608 -0.47 16.55 -43.32
C LEU A 608 -0.60 18.05 -43.59
N ASN A 609 -1.28 18.42 -44.68
CA ASN A 609 -1.52 19.82 -45.01
C ASN A 609 -2.27 20.55 -43.89
N TRP A 610 -3.23 19.87 -43.24
CA TRP A 610 -3.93 20.42 -42.08
C TRP A 610 -2.96 20.66 -40.91
N TRP A 611 -2.11 19.68 -40.57
CA TRP A 611 -1.12 19.81 -39.51
C TRP A 611 -0.12 20.94 -39.79
N GLU A 612 0.38 21.08 -41.01
CA GLU A 612 1.28 22.18 -41.40
C GLU A 612 0.63 23.57 -41.19
N GLN A 613 -0.64 23.72 -41.58
CA GLN A 613 -1.38 24.97 -41.43
C GLN A 613 -1.69 25.33 -39.96
N HIS A 614 -1.80 24.32 -39.09
CA HIS A 614 -2.20 24.50 -37.70
C HIS A 614 -1.00 24.43 -36.72
N ALA A 615 0.16 23.92 -37.15
CA ALA A 615 1.39 23.87 -36.35
C ALA A 615 1.99 25.25 -36.06
N THR A 616 1.71 26.25 -36.91
CA THR A 616 2.23 27.62 -36.77
C THR A 616 1.36 28.58 -35.96
N GLN A 617 0.21 28.14 -35.41
CA GLN A 617 -0.61 29.03 -34.58
C GLN A 617 -0.08 29.08 -33.13
N PRO A 618 0.38 30.25 -32.64
CA PRO A 618 0.78 30.38 -31.25
C PRO A 618 -0.48 30.52 -30.41
N LYS A 619 -0.77 29.54 -29.53
CA LYS A 619 -1.81 29.73 -28.51
C LYS A 619 -1.28 29.36 -27.14
N ALA A 620 -0.90 30.42 -26.43
CA ALA A 620 -0.91 30.47 -24.97
C ALA A 620 -2.23 29.89 -24.48
N THR A 621 -2.17 28.73 -23.83
CA THR A 621 -3.25 28.22 -23.02
C THR A 621 -2.71 28.23 -21.60
N GLU A 622 -3.15 29.21 -20.80
CA GLU A 622 -2.89 29.22 -19.36
C GLU A 622 -3.46 27.93 -18.75
N VAL A 623 -2.63 27.25 -17.98
CA VAL A 623 -2.87 25.92 -17.42
C VAL A 623 -3.71 26.05 -16.15
N LEU A 624 -4.90 25.46 -16.13
CA LEU A 624 -5.58 25.13 -14.87
C LEU A 624 -4.99 23.83 -14.29
N PRO A 625 -4.89 23.67 -12.96
CA PRO A 625 -4.38 22.45 -12.34
C PRO A 625 -5.29 21.26 -12.71
N GLY A 626 -4.73 20.23 -13.36
CA GLY A 626 -5.45 18.98 -13.69
C GLY A 626 -5.64 18.68 -15.18
N GLU A 627 -5.19 19.55 -16.09
CA GLU A 627 -5.22 19.28 -17.53
C GLU A 627 -3.82 19.02 -18.10
N ALA A 628 -3.64 17.88 -18.76
CA ALA A 628 -2.42 17.52 -19.48
C ALA A 628 -2.21 18.46 -20.67
N THR A 629 -1.16 19.29 -20.64
CA THR A 629 -0.86 20.26 -21.71
C THR A 629 0.60 20.17 -22.22
N VAL A 630 0.72 19.81 -23.51
CA VAL A 630 1.62 20.23 -24.63
C VAL A 630 3.11 20.54 -24.39
N ILE A 631 4.02 20.01 -25.26
CA ILE A 631 5.12 20.78 -25.90
C ILE A 631 5.36 20.31 -27.35
N VAL A 632 5.23 21.24 -28.30
CA VAL A 632 5.69 21.18 -29.69
C VAL A 632 7.20 21.42 -29.74
N GLY A 633 7.96 20.52 -30.38
CA GLY A 633 9.34 20.76 -30.78
C GLY A 633 9.46 20.70 -32.30
N CYS A 634 9.39 21.86 -32.96
CA CYS A 634 9.74 21.96 -34.37
C CYS A 634 11.27 22.19 -34.45
N GLU A 635 12.07 21.12 -34.54
CA GLU A 635 13.42 21.25 -35.08
C GLU A 635 13.34 21.12 -36.60
N SER A 636 13.14 22.28 -37.24
CA SER A 636 13.52 22.46 -38.63
C SER A 636 15.05 22.41 -38.71
N THR A 637 15.62 21.33 -39.22
CA THR A 637 16.97 21.38 -39.80
C THR A 637 16.93 20.85 -41.22
N MET A 638 17.46 21.69 -42.12
CA MET A 638 17.60 21.49 -43.56
C MET A 638 18.44 20.27 -43.92
#